data_AF-A0A1I5W265-F1
#
_entry.id   AF-A0A1I5W265-F1
#
_cell.length_a   1.000
_cell.length_b   1.000
_cell.length_c   1.000
_cell.angle_alpha   90.00
_cell.angle_beta   90.00
_cell.angle_gamma   90.00
#
_symmetry.space_group_name_H-M   'P 1'
#
loop_
_entity.id
_entity.type
_entity.pdbx_description
1 polymer ?
#
loop_
_entity_poly.entity_id
_entity_poly.type
_entity_poly.pdbx_seq_one_letter_code
_entity_poly.pdbx_strand_id
1 'polypeptide(L)'
;MQKQSELKRLAEGYRDEGEKLFKEGHMAEAVVLYRKAIQVYEQIDEPTEHVDAQVRLGVLYALSGEQDNAIESYLQALETAVKVEYHYAQARIYNNIGNDLMEIGEFRQARDMFLRGMEFTKYEDCKKNPNYYRITLILSMNLACTHTSLKQLEEADKYIAQAWKISNQAKVDRSFAIMVYEILLRAEQGNREFYFEHIDDVLQTLEDDPTDQDFQQHTELLCELFEDMGEYDRWERLLTAFEKFAELQDQLYFYMISVKLWTQYYRATGDHVNAMHMASEYFRYAEAYQEEENKKRAREISGKLDLKIAAMKQQEASLVRHMDLLTGVGDQQKLDGDYQKLLAEVELSHGNIGIGIVDIDRFREVNEQKGYLEGDKVLKTVASILQDCMSEYGLVYRLGGDKFTLLLAECTEEGLTALAEDIRDKLPQSVCQGFSYMTPKNGQTMEKHMEYAHRSLKLAKKMGPRSIMIIDNSQKDYHAFYEQYRKNMDETAMLESSFQKAESKEQWMMNILQRRQRNQELMRENQRIIGKYLTPLLNGTEEMTEETAVTLAHEIMDMYEHGYMEHLVMLEVAKIVESFLEQSNHPEEHINMLIVLGEAYGRLNADVYFDHTYLYYRKLNMYRTMLNQISKRSLRKTLYEAFLRGGVIFAESKSVTLGQNLDNIQYELAYFEEASIKETLRLSDEEAASILDTFVIHSVAGATLLFSEPDPENEELVEAMNLIKPIYERQLGDGSDITTVDDRLYGNYHRMRWLLGECDMDECYLQHKAYFEAVQGREEEVIFEEARFRKSITFRMTLYYIPELVHMCTLLSKELEEKERSYVRSLMEAYMIYLSALPKGGKETGLTGEIYHSFGRIMRYLPDWMDAFALVFKVLVERNVDNSIHSRMVSEISIQLLNMIYRMDPALLKGIFDYWEEDEIQEHYEEIRDFVKNAGLIHDIGKIEVNDIINQQVRRLTELERENIKRHPEYGAHLVENAKSMKPYVDMIMGHHRYYNDEAGYPESYYYQEHNNPLLVNLLQIADSLDAATDSIGRSYTKAKTLEEILDELEMQKGIRYNPILVGMMKKDKEFQREMKELLTKGREDICFEVYHSYATFDETKE
;
A
#
# COMPACT_ATOMS: atom_id res chain seq x y z
N MET A 1 57.94 -28.45 -13.43
CA MET A 1 59.39 -28.38 -13.08
C MET A 1 60.17 -27.31 -13.84
N GLN A 2 60.81 -27.54 -15.00
CA GLN A 2 61.75 -26.54 -15.57
C GLN A 2 61.10 -25.16 -15.83
N LYS A 3 59.92 -25.14 -16.48
CA LYS A 3 59.10 -23.92 -16.69
C LYS A 3 58.62 -23.25 -15.39
N GLN A 4 58.34 -24.03 -14.32
CA GLN A 4 57.99 -23.47 -13.00
C GLN A 4 59.19 -22.83 -12.31
N SER A 5 60.39 -23.42 -12.41
CA SER A 5 61.62 -22.85 -11.83
C SER A 5 62.03 -21.55 -12.52
N GLU A 6 61.76 -21.41 -13.82
CA GLU A 6 61.96 -20.16 -14.57
C GLU A 6 60.94 -19.09 -14.15
N LEU A 7 59.67 -19.43 -13.99
CA LEU A 7 58.64 -18.52 -13.49
C LEU A 7 58.88 -18.09 -12.03
N LYS A 8 59.31 -18.99 -11.14
CA LYS A 8 59.64 -18.62 -9.75
C LYS A 8 60.76 -17.57 -9.69
N ARG A 9 61.84 -17.76 -10.46
CA ARG A 9 62.93 -16.77 -10.55
C ARG A 9 62.48 -15.43 -11.16
N LEU A 10 61.50 -15.45 -12.06
CA LEU A 10 60.93 -14.23 -12.63
C LEU A 10 60.14 -13.44 -11.57
N ALA A 11 59.33 -14.12 -10.76
CA ALA A 11 58.59 -13.52 -9.65
C ALA A 11 59.52 -12.99 -8.55
N GLU A 12 60.56 -13.74 -8.20
CA GLU A 12 61.63 -13.32 -7.28
C GLU A 12 62.34 -12.06 -7.81
N GLY A 13 62.67 -12.03 -9.11
CA GLY A 13 63.29 -10.86 -9.76
C GLY A 13 62.42 -9.60 -9.68
N TYR A 14 61.11 -9.70 -9.98
CA TYR A 14 60.19 -8.57 -9.84
C TYR A 14 60.05 -8.10 -8.38
N ARG A 15 59.98 -9.03 -7.43
CA ARG A 15 59.92 -8.69 -5.99
C ARG A 15 61.16 -7.93 -5.54
N ASP A 16 62.35 -8.41 -5.90
CA ASP A 16 63.61 -7.86 -5.42
C ASP A 16 63.93 -6.50 -6.08
N GLU A 17 63.55 -6.32 -7.35
CA GLU A 17 63.62 -5.02 -8.04
C GLU A 17 62.60 -4.01 -7.47
N GLY A 18 61.38 -4.46 -7.12
CA GLY A 18 60.38 -3.63 -6.44
C GLY A 18 60.81 -3.17 -5.05
N GLU A 19 61.40 -4.06 -4.25
CA GLU A 19 61.98 -3.74 -2.93
C GLU A 19 63.15 -2.74 -3.04
N LYS A 20 63.90 -2.77 -4.14
CA LYS A 20 64.96 -1.79 -4.43
C LYS A 20 64.37 -0.42 -4.76
N LEU A 21 63.42 -0.35 -5.70
CA LEU A 21 62.78 0.91 -6.10
C LEU A 21 62.05 1.59 -4.94
N PHE A 22 61.41 0.83 -4.05
CA PHE A 22 60.82 1.35 -2.81
C PHE A 22 61.85 2.09 -1.94
N LYS A 23 63.06 1.53 -1.77
CA LYS A 23 64.15 2.16 -0.98
C LYS A 23 64.79 3.36 -1.68
N GLU A 24 64.62 3.48 -2.98
CA GLU A 24 65.06 4.62 -3.79
C GLU A 24 63.95 5.69 -3.92
N GLY A 25 62.79 5.53 -3.24
CA GLY A 25 61.66 6.46 -3.24
C GLY A 25 60.66 6.28 -4.40
N HIS A 26 60.91 5.34 -5.31
CA HIS A 26 60.11 5.12 -6.53
C HIS A 26 58.88 4.22 -6.26
N MET A 27 57.95 4.70 -5.42
CA MET A 27 56.73 3.99 -4.98
C MET A 27 55.90 3.39 -6.14
N ALA A 28 55.53 4.21 -7.13
CA ALA A 28 54.65 3.80 -8.22
C ALA A 28 55.25 2.67 -9.07
N GLU A 29 56.56 2.68 -9.29
CA GLU A 29 57.26 1.64 -10.04
C GLU A 29 57.36 0.34 -9.23
N ALA A 30 57.61 0.44 -7.91
CA ALA A 30 57.58 -0.69 -7.00
C ALA A 30 56.21 -1.38 -7.01
N VAL A 31 55.10 -0.63 -6.94
CA VAL A 31 53.72 -1.15 -7.03
C VAL A 31 53.50 -1.98 -8.29
N VAL A 32 53.97 -1.51 -9.45
CA VAL A 32 53.86 -2.24 -10.73
C VAL A 32 54.63 -3.56 -10.70
N LEU A 33 55.82 -3.59 -10.10
CA LEU A 33 56.62 -4.80 -9.99
C LEU A 33 56.02 -5.82 -9.02
N TYR A 34 55.51 -5.38 -7.86
CA TYR A 34 54.81 -6.28 -6.93
C TYR A 34 53.57 -6.91 -7.56
N ARG A 35 52.74 -6.14 -8.28
CA ARG A 35 51.60 -6.68 -9.04
C ARG A 35 52.01 -7.77 -10.03
N LYS A 36 53.14 -7.61 -10.74
CA LYS A 36 53.68 -8.65 -11.63
C LYS A 36 54.17 -9.89 -10.87
N ALA A 37 54.81 -9.70 -9.72
CA ALA A 37 55.26 -10.82 -8.88
C ALA A 37 54.07 -11.66 -8.39
N ILE A 38 53.02 -11.01 -7.88
CA ILE A 38 51.78 -11.64 -7.40
C ILE A 38 51.15 -12.54 -8.48
N GLN A 39 50.93 -12.00 -9.70
CA GLN A 39 50.36 -12.75 -10.82
C GLN A 39 51.19 -13.97 -11.21
N VAL A 40 52.52 -13.91 -11.10
CA VAL A 40 53.39 -15.05 -11.40
C VAL A 40 53.37 -16.08 -10.26
N TYR A 41 53.35 -15.66 -8.99
CA TYR A 41 53.23 -16.57 -7.84
C TYR A 41 51.89 -17.33 -7.83
N GLU A 42 50.78 -16.66 -8.20
CA GLU A 42 49.47 -17.28 -8.37
C GLU A 42 49.50 -18.36 -9.48
N GLN A 43 50.12 -18.07 -10.63
CA GLN A 43 50.24 -19.01 -11.76
C GLN A 43 51.07 -20.27 -11.47
N ILE A 44 51.95 -20.24 -10.46
CA ILE A 44 52.83 -21.37 -10.12
C ILE A 44 52.44 -22.09 -8.82
N ASP A 45 51.36 -21.64 -8.16
CA ASP A 45 50.84 -22.19 -6.89
C ASP A 45 51.87 -22.13 -5.74
N GLU A 46 52.44 -20.94 -5.51
CA GLU A 46 53.36 -20.65 -4.39
C GLU A 46 52.65 -19.69 -3.39
N PRO A 47 51.74 -20.20 -2.55
CA PRO A 47 50.78 -19.38 -1.79
C PRO A 47 51.43 -18.54 -0.69
N THR A 48 52.53 -19.00 -0.07
CA THR A 48 53.30 -18.26 0.93
C THR A 48 53.94 -17.00 0.34
N GLU A 49 54.61 -17.15 -0.80
CA GLU A 49 55.26 -16.06 -1.53
C GLU A 49 54.25 -15.10 -2.14
N HIS A 50 53.11 -15.61 -2.64
CA HIS A 50 51.96 -14.80 -3.05
C HIS A 50 51.48 -13.92 -1.89
N VAL A 51 51.21 -14.50 -0.72
CA VAL A 51 50.79 -13.75 0.48
C VAL A 51 51.82 -12.70 0.87
N ASP A 52 53.11 -13.04 0.92
CA ASP A 52 54.16 -12.09 1.29
C ASP A 52 54.29 -10.91 0.31
N ALA A 53 54.14 -11.16 -0.99
CA ALA A 53 54.09 -10.11 -2.01
C ALA A 53 52.82 -9.23 -1.89
N GLN A 54 51.67 -9.84 -1.61
CA GLN A 54 50.39 -9.14 -1.43
C GLN A 54 50.40 -8.24 -0.18
N VAL A 55 50.94 -8.72 0.95
CA VAL A 55 51.11 -7.89 2.16
C VAL A 55 52.05 -6.72 1.89
N ARG A 56 53.12 -6.91 1.11
CA ARG A 56 54.04 -5.81 0.77
C ARG A 56 53.40 -4.79 -0.16
N LEU A 57 52.60 -5.23 -1.14
CA LEU A 57 51.80 -4.34 -1.99
C LEU A 57 50.85 -3.48 -1.15
N GLY A 58 50.20 -4.07 -0.14
CA GLY A 58 49.35 -3.32 0.79
C GLY A 58 50.10 -2.24 1.56
N VAL A 59 51.33 -2.51 2.02
CA VAL A 59 52.19 -1.50 2.69
C VAL A 59 52.55 -0.36 1.75
N LEU A 60 52.88 -0.64 0.48
CA LEU A 60 53.16 0.40 -0.51
C LEU A 60 51.95 1.32 -0.74
N TYR A 61 50.74 0.74 -0.75
CA TYR A 61 49.51 1.52 -0.85
C TYR A 61 49.25 2.39 0.39
N ALA A 62 49.41 1.86 1.60
CA ALA A 62 49.21 2.63 2.83
C ALA A 62 50.15 3.85 2.86
N LEU A 63 51.44 3.65 2.57
CA LEU A 63 52.45 4.72 2.51
C LEU A 63 52.26 5.69 1.34
N SER A 64 51.47 5.34 0.34
CA SER A 64 51.10 6.23 -0.78
C SER A 64 49.73 6.91 -0.56
N GLY A 65 49.14 6.80 0.64
CA GLY A 65 47.81 7.33 0.97
C GLY A 65 46.63 6.45 0.51
N GLU A 66 46.86 5.39 -0.26
CA GLU A 66 45.82 4.56 -0.89
C GLU A 66 45.23 3.46 0.04
N GLN A 67 44.83 3.80 1.27
CA GLN A 67 44.36 2.85 2.31
C GLN A 67 43.32 1.83 1.81
N ASP A 68 42.36 2.16 0.93
CA ASP A 68 41.41 1.15 0.43
C ASP A 68 42.12 0.06 -0.41
N ASN A 69 43.16 0.44 -1.18
CA ASN A 69 43.98 -0.53 -1.93
C ASN A 69 44.91 -1.29 -0.97
N ALA A 70 45.35 -0.66 0.14
CA ALA A 70 46.10 -1.31 1.20
C ALA A 70 45.27 -2.40 1.89
N ILE A 71 44.10 -2.03 2.40
CA ILE A 71 43.12 -2.88 3.07
C ILE A 71 42.64 -3.99 2.14
N GLU A 72 42.33 -3.70 0.87
CA GLU A 72 41.97 -4.73 -0.11
C GLU A 72 43.12 -5.74 -0.30
N SER A 73 44.36 -5.26 -0.45
CA SER A 73 45.54 -6.13 -0.56
C SER A 73 45.73 -6.98 0.69
N TYR A 74 45.59 -6.40 1.89
CA TYR A 74 45.69 -7.11 3.16
C TYR A 74 44.60 -8.18 3.32
N LEU A 75 43.36 -7.91 2.93
CA LEU A 75 42.26 -8.86 3.01
C LEU A 75 42.43 -10.02 2.02
N GLN A 76 42.86 -9.75 0.78
CA GLN A 76 43.21 -10.78 -0.20
C GLN A 76 44.39 -11.65 0.29
N ALA A 77 45.40 -11.03 0.91
CA ALA A 77 46.50 -11.76 1.54
C ALA A 77 46.01 -12.64 2.72
N LEU A 78 45.06 -12.14 3.52
CA LEU A 78 44.57 -12.83 4.70
C LEU A 78 43.74 -14.07 4.34
N GLU A 79 42.92 -13.99 3.29
CA GLU A 79 42.15 -15.14 2.81
C GLU A 79 43.06 -16.32 2.44
N THR A 80 44.11 -16.05 1.65
CA THR A 80 45.10 -17.09 1.29
C THR A 80 45.92 -17.53 2.49
N ALA A 81 46.33 -16.61 3.39
CA ALA A 81 47.09 -16.95 4.60
C ALA A 81 46.31 -17.86 5.56
N VAL A 82 44.97 -17.67 5.68
CA VAL A 82 44.08 -18.57 6.43
C VAL A 82 44.02 -19.95 5.76
N LYS A 83 43.85 -20.03 4.44
CA LYS A 83 43.76 -21.30 3.69
C LYS A 83 45.01 -22.17 3.81
N VAL A 84 46.19 -21.59 4.04
CA VAL A 84 47.47 -22.31 4.16
C VAL A 84 48.11 -22.26 5.55
N GLU A 85 47.35 -21.85 6.59
CA GLU A 85 47.79 -21.79 7.99
C GLU A 85 49.10 -20.98 8.21
N TYR A 86 49.30 -19.87 7.50
CA TYR A 86 50.53 -19.05 7.57
C TYR A 86 50.44 -17.98 8.67
N HIS A 87 50.56 -18.40 9.93
CA HIS A 87 50.28 -17.54 11.09
C HIS A 87 51.22 -16.33 11.23
N TYR A 88 52.46 -16.41 10.72
CA TYR A 88 53.36 -15.25 10.66
C TYR A 88 52.84 -14.14 9.73
N ALA A 89 52.25 -14.49 8.58
CA ALA A 89 51.62 -13.51 7.71
C ALA A 89 50.32 -12.96 8.31
N GLN A 90 49.51 -13.81 8.95
CA GLN A 90 48.31 -13.36 9.67
C GLN A 90 48.66 -12.32 10.75
N ALA A 91 49.68 -12.57 11.57
CA ALA A 91 50.15 -11.62 12.58
C ALA A 91 50.55 -10.26 11.99
N ARG A 92 51.21 -10.25 10.83
CA ARG A 92 51.58 -9.02 10.10
C ARG A 92 50.38 -8.31 9.48
N ILE A 93 49.42 -9.04 8.92
CA ILE A 93 48.24 -8.45 8.31
C ILE A 93 47.39 -7.76 9.38
N TYR A 94 47.14 -8.42 10.52
CA TYR A 94 46.42 -7.78 11.63
C TYR A 94 47.19 -6.59 12.22
N ASN A 95 48.53 -6.63 12.24
CA ASN A 95 49.32 -5.46 12.61
C ASN A 95 49.10 -4.28 11.64
N ASN A 96 49.17 -4.53 10.33
CA ASN A 96 49.06 -3.45 9.36
C ASN A 96 47.65 -2.84 9.34
N ILE A 97 46.59 -3.67 9.36
CA ILE A 97 45.21 -3.19 9.49
C ILE A 97 45.02 -2.41 10.80
N GLY A 98 45.65 -2.84 11.90
CA GLY A 98 45.65 -2.12 13.17
C GLY A 98 46.33 -0.75 13.09
N ASN A 99 47.41 -0.62 12.31
CA ASN A 99 48.06 0.68 12.05
C ASN A 99 47.13 1.61 11.26
N ASP A 100 46.57 1.16 10.13
CA ASP A 100 45.63 1.93 9.32
C ASP A 100 44.42 2.42 10.16
N LEU A 101 43.92 1.57 11.07
CA LEU A 101 42.84 1.91 12.01
C LEU A 101 43.27 2.93 13.08
N MET A 102 44.54 2.92 13.49
CA MET A 102 45.08 3.84 14.47
C MET A 102 45.34 5.23 13.86
N GLU A 103 45.77 5.30 12.60
CA GLU A 103 45.89 6.56 11.83
C GLU A 103 44.56 7.32 11.72
N ILE A 104 43.44 6.60 11.56
CA ILE A 104 42.10 7.19 11.50
C ILE A 104 41.43 7.39 12.89
N GLY A 105 42.15 7.12 13.98
CA GLY A 105 41.70 7.35 15.35
C GLY A 105 40.80 6.27 15.97
N GLU A 106 40.61 5.12 15.31
CA GLU A 106 39.77 4.02 15.81
C GLU A 106 40.52 3.09 16.79
N PHE A 107 41.07 3.69 17.86
CA PHE A 107 41.95 3.02 18.83
C PHE A 107 41.37 1.74 19.44
N ARG A 108 40.05 1.62 19.59
CA ARG A 108 39.40 0.37 20.06
C ARG A 108 39.47 -0.76 19.04
N GLN A 109 39.23 -0.46 17.76
CA GLN A 109 39.31 -1.45 16.69
C GLN A 109 40.78 -1.82 16.41
N ALA A 110 41.67 -0.84 16.39
CA ALA A 110 43.12 -1.02 16.27
C ALA A 110 43.66 -1.98 17.35
N ARG A 111 43.35 -1.72 18.63
CA ARG A 111 43.69 -2.62 19.75
C ARG A 111 43.22 -4.05 19.51
N ASP A 112 41.97 -4.24 19.09
CA ASP A 112 41.41 -5.58 18.87
C ASP A 112 42.11 -6.31 17.71
N MET A 113 42.59 -5.59 16.70
CA MET A 113 43.44 -6.15 15.64
C MET A 113 44.82 -6.52 16.16
N PHE A 114 45.48 -5.63 16.92
CA PHE A 114 46.79 -5.93 17.51
C PHE A 114 46.76 -7.11 18.49
N LEU A 115 45.71 -7.22 19.32
CA LEU A 115 45.50 -8.39 20.20
C LEU A 115 45.36 -9.69 19.39
N ARG A 116 44.62 -9.64 18.26
CA ARG A 116 44.48 -10.81 17.37
C ARG A 116 45.79 -11.16 16.67
N GLY A 117 46.56 -10.17 16.22
CA GLY A 117 47.92 -10.36 15.73
C GLY A 117 48.84 -11.01 16.78
N MET A 118 48.70 -10.59 18.04
CA MET A 118 49.44 -11.16 19.18
C MET A 118 49.07 -12.62 19.46
N GLU A 119 47.81 -13.03 19.30
CA GLU A 119 47.41 -14.45 19.38
C GLU A 119 48.17 -15.32 18.36
N PHE A 120 48.34 -14.85 17.13
CA PHE A 120 49.07 -15.58 16.08
C PHE A 120 50.57 -15.75 16.38
N THR A 121 51.18 -14.88 17.20
CA THR A 121 52.57 -15.09 17.67
C THR A 121 52.76 -16.32 18.55
N LYS A 122 51.68 -16.85 19.15
CA LYS A 122 51.74 -18.04 20.02
C LYS A 122 51.94 -19.35 19.26
N TYR A 123 51.67 -19.37 17.95
CA TYR A 123 51.79 -20.55 17.09
C TYR A 123 53.25 -20.89 16.77
N GLU A 124 53.52 -22.17 16.52
CA GLU A 124 54.87 -22.74 16.52
C GLU A 124 55.60 -22.59 15.17
N ASP A 125 54.87 -22.37 14.09
CA ASP A 125 55.39 -21.91 12.79
C ASP A 125 55.83 -20.44 12.86
N CYS A 126 55.02 -19.58 13.50
CA CYS A 126 55.32 -18.16 13.65
C CYS A 126 56.64 -17.94 14.43
N LYS A 127 56.84 -18.67 15.53
CA LYS A 127 58.10 -18.65 16.32
C LYS A 127 59.34 -19.10 15.56
N LYS A 128 59.18 -19.92 14.51
CA LYS A 128 60.29 -20.39 13.66
C LYS A 128 60.66 -19.39 12.57
N ASN A 129 59.84 -18.36 12.33
CA ASN A 129 60.16 -17.31 11.37
C ASN A 129 61.34 -16.45 11.88
N PRO A 130 62.37 -16.18 11.07
CA PRO A 130 63.50 -15.33 11.47
C PRO A 130 63.12 -13.95 12.01
N ASN A 131 61.95 -13.43 11.62
CA ASN A 131 61.45 -12.11 12.02
C ASN A 131 60.46 -12.15 13.20
N TYR A 132 60.27 -13.30 13.86
CA TYR A 132 59.34 -13.47 14.99
C TYR A 132 59.46 -12.37 16.06
N TYR A 133 60.68 -12.08 16.51
CA TYR A 133 60.91 -11.06 17.54
C TYR A 133 60.55 -9.65 17.05
N ARG A 134 60.73 -9.36 15.75
CA ARG A 134 60.40 -8.06 15.15
C ARG A 134 58.88 -7.82 15.14
N ILE A 135 58.09 -8.80 14.69
CA ILE A 135 56.62 -8.63 14.68
C ILE A 135 56.03 -8.60 16.09
N THR A 136 56.55 -9.41 17.01
CA THR A 136 56.09 -9.41 18.42
C THR A 136 56.44 -8.10 19.12
N LEU A 137 57.59 -7.50 18.81
CA LEU A 137 57.99 -6.18 19.32
C LEU A 137 57.04 -5.07 18.83
N ILE A 138 56.79 -5.00 17.51
CA ILE A 138 55.91 -3.99 16.91
C ILE A 138 54.49 -4.09 17.49
N LEU A 139 53.92 -5.30 17.55
CA LEU A 139 52.60 -5.53 18.16
C LEU A 139 52.56 -5.11 19.64
N SER A 140 53.66 -5.29 20.39
CA SER A 140 53.73 -4.84 21.79
C SER A 140 53.76 -3.31 21.89
N MET A 141 54.53 -2.63 21.04
CA MET A 141 54.59 -1.15 21.00
C MET A 141 53.23 -0.55 20.59
N ASN A 142 52.58 -1.12 19.59
CA ASN A 142 51.25 -0.70 19.12
C ASN A 142 50.15 -0.94 20.17
N LEU A 143 50.21 -2.04 20.92
CA LEU A 143 49.33 -2.26 22.07
C LEU A 143 49.60 -1.26 23.19
N ALA A 144 50.85 -0.95 23.50
CA ALA A 144 51.18 0.08 24.48
C ALA A 144 50.62 1.47 24.09
N CYS A 145 50.80 1.87 22.83
CA CYS A 145 50.25 3.11 22.29
C CYS A 145 48.73 3.14 22.39
N THR A 146 48.03 2.16 21.78
CA THR A 146 46.55 2.12 21.80
C THR A 146 45.96 2.03 23.20
N HIS A 147 46.57 1.27 24.13
CA HIS A 147 46.13 1.25 25.52
C HIS A 147 46.37 2.59 26.23
N THR A 148 47.42 3.33 25.89
CA THR A 148 47.67 4.69 26.41
C THR A 148 46.60 5.67 25.93
N SER A 149 46.31 5.71 24.62
CA SER A 149 45.23 6.54 24.03
C SER A 149 43.85 6.21 24.60
N LEU A 150 43.59 4.93 24.93
CA LEU A 150 42.36 4.48 25.59
C LEU A 150 42.36 4.69 27.13
N LYS A 151 43.38 5.37 27.69
CA LYS A 151 43.60 5.62 29.12
C LYS A 151 43.65 4.34 29.98
N GLN A 152 44.04 3.21 29.38
CA GLN A 152 44.21 1.89 30.01
C GLN A 152 45.65 1.69 30.50
N LEU A 153 46.11 2.60 31.37
CA LEU A 153 47.52 2.82 31.69
C LEU A 153 48.24 1.61 32.31
N GLU A 154 47.53 0.75 33.05
CA GLU A 154 48.11 -0.50 33.58
C GLU A 154 48.41 -1.56 32.51
N GLU A 155 47.60 -1.64 31.44
CA GLU A 155 47.88 -2.55 30.33
C GLU A 155 48.98 -1.99 29.42
N ALA A 156 48.96 -0.68 29.18
CA ALA A 156 50.03 -0.01 28.44
C ALA A 156 51.42 -0.25 29.06
N ASP A 157 51.54 -0.14 30.39
CA ASP A 157 52.80 -0.37 31.10
C ASP A 157 53.33 -1.82 30.93
N LYS A 158 52.44 -2.82 30.95
CA LYS A 158 52.81 -4.22 30.67
C LYS A 158 53.37 -4.39 29.26
N TYR A 159 52.76 -3.74 28.27
CA TYR A 159 53.20 -3.84 26.88
C TYR A 159 54.49 -3.05 26.60
N ILE A 160 54.74 -1.91 27.27
CA ILE A 160 56.05 -1.24 27.29
C ILE A 160 57.13 -2.15 27.88
N ALA A 161 56.88 -2.74 29.06
CA ALA A 161 57.81 -3.67 29.70
C ALA A 161 58.08 -4.92 28.82
N GLN A 162 57.06 -5.40 28.11
CA GLN A 162 57.20 -6.47 27.11
C GLN A 162 58.06 -6.03 25.91
N ALA A 163 57.85 -4.83 25.37
CA ALA A 163 58.65 -4.29 24.27
C ALA A 163 60.13 -4.14 24.65
N TRP A 164 60.44 -3.53 25.79
CA TRP A 164 61.81 -3.46 26.33
C TRP A 164 62.46 -4.83 26.50
N LYS A 165 61.71 -5.81 27.02
CA LYS A 165 62.20 -7.19 27.18
C LYS A 165 62.52 -7.85 25.83
N ILE A 166 61.67 -7.66 24.81
CA ILE A 166 61.86 -8.24 23.47
C ILE A 166 63.05 -7.57 22.76
N SER A 167 63.14 -6.24 22.79
CA SER A 167 64.27 -5.48 22.19
C SER A 167 65.63 -5.97 22.72
N ASN A 168 65.76 -6.07 24.05
CA ASN A 168 66.95 -6.60 24.71
C ASN A 168 67.29 -8.06 24.34
N GLN A 169 66.27 -8.90 24.11
CA GLN A 169 66.47 -10.31 23.69
C GLN A 169 66.86 -10.43 22.21
N ALA A 170 66.31 -9.57 21.36
CA ALA A 170 66.45 -9.66 19.91
C ALA A 170 67.69 -8.93 19.36
N LYS A 171 68.30 -8.03 20.14
CA LYS A 171 69.31 -7.04 19.68
C LYS A 171 68.81 -6.19 18.49
N VAL A 172 67.51 -5.91 18.46
CA VAL A 172 66.88 -5.06 17.46
C VAL A 172 66.78 -3.67 18.08
N ASP A 173 67.54 -2.71 17.54
CA ASP A 173 67.52 -1.35 18.08
C ASP A 173 66.24 -0.62 17.66
N ARG A 174 65.33 -0.53 18.61
CA ARG A 174 64.11 0.29 18.58
C ARG A 174 63.97 1.08 19.89
N SER A 175 65.10 1.34 20.55
CA SER A 175 65.18 2.03 21.84
C SER A 175 64.44 3.39 21.80
N PHE A 176 64.66 4.15 20.73
CA PHE A 176 63.97 5.40 20.42
C PHE A 176 62.43 5.29 20.46
N ALA A 177 61.84 4.46 19.60
CA ALA A 177 60.38 4.37 19.48
C ALA A 177 59.70 3.81 20.76
N ILE A 178 60.35 2.91 21.50
CA ILE A 178 59.85 2.47 22.81
C ILE A 178 59.89 3.63 23.82
N MET A 179 60.94 4.45 23.80
CA MET A 179 61.07 5.62 24.68
C MET A 179 59.99 6.68 24.40
N VAL A 180 59.64 6.95 23.14
CA VAL A 180 58.51 7.84 22.79
C VAL A 180 57.20 7.36 23.43
N TYR A 181 56.86 6.08 23.27
CA TYR A 181 55.64 5.52 23.87
C TYR A 181 55.69 5.44 25.40
N GLU A 182 56.86 5.22 26.00
CA GLU A 182 57.01 5.29 27.46
C GLU A 182 56.85 6.73 27.97
N ILE A 183 57.41 7.74 27.29
CA ILE A 183 57.21 9.15 27.65
C ILE A 183 55.72 9.53 27.62
N LEU A 184 54.99 9.15 26.55
CA LEU A 184 53.55 9.38 26.43
C LEU A 184 52.78 8.72 27.61
N LEU A 185 53.09 7.47 27.93
CA LEU A 185 52.47 6.75 29.06
C LEU A 185 52.79 7.41 30.41
N ARG A 186 54.02 7.84 30.64
CA ARG A 186 54.45 8.45 31.92
C ARG A 186 53.84 9.84 32.09
N ALA A 187 53.67 10.60 31.01
CA ALA A 187 52.94 11.87 31.03
C ALA A 187 51.47 11.70 31.42
N GLU A 188 50.77 10.72 30.83
CA GLU A 188 49.39 10.34 31.20
C GLU A 188 49.25 9.87 32.65
N GLN A 189 50.27 9.20 33.19
CA GLN A 189 50.35 8.83 34.61
C GLN A 189 50.67 10.03 35.53
N GLY A 190 50.88 11.23 34.98
CA GLY A 190 51.23 12.44 35.72
C GLY A 190 52.70 12.52 36.15
N ASN A 191 53.56 11.60 35.71
CA ASN A 191 54.99 11.61 35.99
C ASN A 191 55.73 12.57 35.06
N ARG A 192 55.58 13.87 35.34
CA ARG A 192 56.21 14.94 34.56
C ARG A 192 57.74 14.96 34.65
N GLU A 193 58.33 14.47 35.74
CA GLU A 193 59.80 14.42 35.89
C GLU A 193 60.43 13.50 34.83
N PHE A 194 59.90 12.29 34.64
CA PHE A 194 60.40 11.36 33.61
C PHE A 194 60.28 11.93 32.19
N TYR A 195 59.18 12.64 31.90
CA TYR A 195 58.99 13.35 30.62
C TYR A 195 60.09 14.41 30.40
N PHE A 196 60.30 15.33 31.36
CA PHE A 196 61.29 16.40 31.22
C PHE A 196 62.74 15.90 31.18
N GLU A 197 63.04 14.74 31.77
CA GLU A 197 64.37 14.14 31.71
C GLU A 197 64.75 13.56 30.34
N HIS A 198 63.78 13.12 29.52
CA HIS A 198 64.04 12.34 28.30
C HIS A 198 63.52 12.97 27.00
N ILE A 199 62.61 13.95 27.07
CA ILE A 199 61.99 14.53 25.87
C ILE A 199 62.98 15.27 24.95
N ASP A 200 63.96 15.97 25.52
CA ASP A 200 64.92 16.75 24.73
C ASP A 200 65.92 15.85 23.98
N ASP A 201 66.23 14.65 24.50
CA ASP A 201 67.03 13.62 23.82
C ASP A 201 66.24 12.97 22.65
N VAL A 202 64.93 12.76 22.84
CA VAL A 202 64.02 12.29 21.79
C VAL A 202 63.91 13.32 20.67
N LEU A 203 63.74 14.61 21.00
CA LEU A 203 63.73 15.69 20.02
C LEU A 203 65.07 15.80 19.26
N GLN A 204 66.21 15.62 19.93
CA GLN A 204 67.50 15.63 19.23
C GLN A 204 67.65 14.45 18.27
N THR A 205 67.17 13.26 18.65
CA THR A 205 67.21 12.07 17.77
C THR A 205 66.37 12.27 16.50
N LEU A 206 65.20 12.90 16.64
CA LEU A 206 64.33 13.28 15.51
C LEU A 206 65.01 14.32 14.59
N GLU A 207 65.75 15.29 15.13
CA GLU A 207 66.50 16.26 14.32
C GLU A 207 67.70 15.64 13.58
N ASP A 208 68.34 14.63 14.17
CA ASP A 208 69.55 14.01 13.64
C ASP A 208 69.27 12.98 12.52
N ASP A 209 68.13 12.26 12.56
CA ASP A 209 67.67 11.37 11.48
C ASP A 209 66.17 11.54 11.16
N PRO A 210 65.81 12.54 10.33
CA PRO A 210 64.44 12.73 9.86
C PRO A 210 64.00 11.66 8.85
N THR A 211 64.80 10.63 8.54
CA THR A 211 64.43 9.60 7.55
C THR A 211 63.89 8.30 8.14
N ASP A 212 63.69 8.21 9.47
CA ASP A 212 63.03 7.07 10.11
C ASP A 212 61.59 6.92 9.59
N GLN A 213 61.18 5.70 9.29
CA GLN A 213 59.84 5.39 8.78
C GLN A 213 58.72 5.69 9.80
N ASP A 214 59.05 5.72 11.09
CA ASP A 214 58.08 6.00 12.15
C ASP A 214 58.04 7.49 12.57
N PHE A 215 58.83 8.36 11.91
CA PHE A 215 59.03 9.78 12.23
C PHE A 215 57.73 10.60 12.27
N GLN A 216 56.85 10.44 11.27
CA GLN A 216 55.57 11.16 11.23
C GLN A 216 54.68 10.79 12.42
N GLN A 217 54.48 9.49 12.65
CA GLN A 217 53.55 9.00 13.65
C GLN A 217 53.95 9.45 15.07
N HIS A 218 55.26 9.47 15.35
CA HIS A 218 55.79 10.01 16.60
C HIS A 218 55.63 11.52 16.71
N THR A 219 55.74 12.26 15.61
CA THR A 219 55.58 13.73 15.58
C THR A 219 54.15 14.15 15.94
N GLU A 220 53.12 13.53 15.34
CA GLU A 220 51.71 13.89 15.62
C GLU A 220 51.36 13.65 17.11
N LEU A 221 51.78 12.52 17.68
CA LEU A 221 51.55 12.19 19.10
C LEU A 221 52.28 13.14 20.06
N LEU A 222 53.49 13.58 19.72
CA LEU A 222 54.23 14.54 20.53
C LEU A 222 53.62 15.96 20.46
N CYS A 223 53.01 16.34 19.34
CA CYS A 223 52.29 17.61 19.21
C CYS A 223 51.09 17.67 20.17
N GLU A 224 50.25 16.62 20.20
CA GLU A 224 49.11 16.53 21.14
C GLU A 224 49.58 16.62 22.61
N LEU A 225 50.67 15.93 22.94
CA LEU A 225 51.27 15.97 24.29
C LEU A 225 51.78 17.37 24.67
N PHE A 226 52.39 18.11 23.74
CA PHE A 226 52.84 19.48 23.99
C PHE A 226 51.68 20.47 24.12
N GLU A 227 50.58 20.27 23.39
CA GLU A 227 49.34 21.04 23.54
C GLU A 227 48.76 20.90 24.95
N ASP A 228 48.56 19.67 25.41
CA ASP A 228 47.99 19.34 26.73
C ASP A 228 48.83 19.87 27.91
N MET A 229 50.14 20.03 27.72
CA MET A 229 51.05 20.55 28.76
C MET A 229 51.41 22.04 28.62
N GLY A 230 51.07 22.68 27.50
CA GLY A 230 51.41 24.08 27.22
C GLY A 230 52.90 24.32 26.93
N GLU A 231 53.60 23.32 26.39
CA GLU A 231 55.06 23.35 26.13
C GLU A 231 55.37 23.91 24.73
N TYR A 232 54.88 25.12 24.46
CA TYR A 232 54.85 25.73 23.12
C TYR A 232 56.23 25.85 22.46
N ASP A 233 57.28 26.22 23.21
CA ASP A 233 58.66 26.34 22.67
C ASP A 233 59.19 25.01 22.11
N ARG A 234 58.85 23.88 22.75
CA ARG A 234 59.23 22.52 22.28
C ARG A 234 58.38 22.07 21.11
N TRP A 235 57.10 22.45 21.11
CA TRP A 235 56.19 22.20 20.00
C TRP A 235 56.66 22.90 18.72
N GLU A 236 57.02 24.19 18.80
CA GLU A 236 57.54 24.96 17.65
C GLU A 236 58.83 24.36 17.08
N ARG A 237 59.74 23.88 17.96
CA ARG A 237 60.96 23.16 17.57
C ARG A 237 60.64 21.89 16.77
N LEU A 238 59.71 21.06 17.26
CA LEU A 238 59.28 19.82 16.60
C LEU A 238 58.64 20.09 15.22
N LEU A 239 57.75 21.08 15.13
CA LEU A 239 57.09 21.44 13.86
C LEU A 239 58.10 21.92 12.81
N THR A 240 59.09 22.72 13.23
CA THR A 240 60.19 23.17 12.37
C THR A 240 61.06 22.02 11.85
N ALA A 241 61.17 20.91 12.58
CA ALA A 241 61.84 19.69 12.11
C ALA A 241 60.95 18.92 11.13
N PHE A 242 59.65 18.79 11.41
CA PHE A 242 58.69 18.10 10.55
C PHE A 242 58.47 18.81 9.20
N GLU A 243 58.52 20.14 9.17
CA GLU A 243 58.42 20.92 7.92
C GLU A 243 59.58 20.61 6.96
N LYS A 244 60.81 20.51 7.46
CA LYS A 244 61.98 20.07 6.66
C LYS A 244 61.87 18.61 6.21
N PHE A 245 61.24 17.76 7.02
CA PHE A 245 60.95 16.39 6.60
C PHE A 245 59.97 16.37 5.41
N ALA A 246 58.90 17.15 5.47
CA ALA A 246 57.96 17.27 4.35
C ALA A 246 58.65 17.79 3.06
N GLU A 247 59.56 18.77 3.19
CA GLU A 247 60.41 19.23 2.07
C GLU A 247 61.29 18.12 1.47
N LEU A 248 61.86 17.24 2.31
CA LEU A 248 62.73 16.14 1.87
C LEU A 248 61.96 14.99 1.18
N GLN A 249 60.70 14.75 1.57
CA GLN A 249 59.87 13.72 0.95
C GLN A 249 59.25 14.16 -0.39
N ASP A 250 59.12 15.46 -0.62
CA ASP A 250 58.53 16.08 -1.82
C ASP A 250 57.16 15.49 -2.22
N GLN A 251 56.33 15.15 -1.22
CA GLN A 251 54.96 14.68 -1.44
C GLN A 251 53.92 15.56 -0.76
N LEU A 252 52.86 15.86 -1.51
CA LEU A 252 51.77 16.77 -1.14
C LEU A 252 51.12 16.43 0.22
N TYR A 253 51.04 15.13 0.54
CA TYR A 253 50.53 14.61 1.80
C TYR A 253 51.32 15.13 3.02
N PHE A 254 52.66 15.11 3.01
CA PHE A 254 53.45 15.55 4.17
C PHE A 254 53.36 17.08 4.37
N TYR A 255 53.27 17.86 3.29
CA TYR A 255 52.99 19.30 3.38
C TYR A 255 51.61 19.57 3.99
N MET A 256 50.58 18.82 3.59
CA MET A 256 49.23 18.92 4.18
C MET A 256 49.26 18.64 5.69
N ILE A 257 49.96 17.59 6.14
CA ILE A 257 50.10 17.27 7.57
C ILE A 257 50.89 18.37 8.31
N SER A 258 52.00 18.87 7.74
CA SER A 258 52.79 19.95 8.35
C SER A 258 51.93 21.18 8.64
N VAL A 259 51.15 21.62 7.65
CA VAL A 259 50.27 22.79 7.78
C VAL A 259 49.08 22.54 8.72
N LYS A 260 48.56 21.30 8.81
CA LYS A 260 47.55 20.89 9.81
C LYS A 260 48.10 21.07 11.23
N LEU A 261 49.32 20.60 11.50
CA LEU A 261 49.94 20.68 12.82
C LEU A 261 50.29 22.13 13.20
N TRP A 262 50.85 22.92 12.27
CA TRP A 262 51.04 24.37 12.47
C TRP A 262 49.70 25.10 12.74
N THR A 263 48.60 24.69 12.10
CA THR A 263 47.26 25.24 12.39
C THR A 263 46.83 24.97 13.84
N GLN A 264 47.13 23.79 14.40
CA GLN A 264 46.84 23.47 15.81
C GLN A 264 47.67 24.34 16.76
N TYR A 265 48.99 24.44 16.54
CA TYR A 265 49.90 25.28 17.33
C TYR A 265 49.43 26.74 17.43
N TYR A 266 49.10 27.36 16.29
CA TYR A 266 48.63 28.75 16.29
C TYR A 266 47.25 28.94 16.95
N ARG A 267 46.38 27.91 16.96
CA ARG A 267 45.12 27.96 17.73
C ARG A 267 45.39 27.88 19.23
N ALA A 268 46.24 26.97 19.67
CA ALA A 268 46.57 26.75 21.07
C ALA A 268 47.30 27.93 21.71
N THR A 269 48.19 28.60 20.95
CA THR A 269 48.90 29.83 21.36
C THR A 269 48.05 31.11 21.24
N GLY A 270 46.86 31.04 20.62
CA GLY A 270 45.95 32.18 20.46
C GLY A 270 46.24 33.09 19.25
N ASP A 271 47.20 32.74 18.39
CA ASP A 271 47.44 33.44 17.13
C ASP A 271 46.40 33.03 16.06
N HIS A 272 45.20 33.58 16.20
CA HIS A 272 44.11 33.33 15.27
C HIS A 272 44.40 33.79 13.83
N VAL A 273 45.37 34.69 13.61
CA VAL A 273 45.72 35.17 12.26
C VAL A 273 46.55 34.12 11.53
N ASN A 274 47.62 33.63 12.15
CA ASN A 274 48.43 32.56 11.57
C ASN A 274 47.67 31.23 11.54
N ALA A 275 46.80 30.95 12.52
CA ALA A 275 45.89 29.80 12.45
C ALA A 275 44.92 29.86 11.26
N MET A 276 44.44 31.06 10.90
CA MET A 276 43.55 31.25 9.74
C MET A 276 44.33 31.19 8.41
N HIS A 277 45.58 31.66 8.39
CA HIS A 277 46.48 31.51 7.25
C HIS A 277 46.84 30.04 7.00
N MET A 278 47.31 29.33 8.02
CA MET A 278 47.61 27.89 7.95
C MET A 278 46.36 27.08 7.62
N ALA A 279 45.17 27.41 8.15
CA ALA A 279 43.93 26.75 7.74
C ALA A 279 43.59 26.96 6.24
N SER A 280 44.00 28.09 5.63
CA SER A 280 43.83 28.34 4.20
C SER A 280 44.89 27.65 3.33
N GLU A 281 46.13 27.55 3.81
CA GLU A 281 47.16 26.69 3.18
C GLU A 281 46.75 25.22 3.26
N TYR A 282 46.25 24.75 4.43
CA TYR A 282 45.71 23.41 4.61
C TYR A 282 44.56 23.17 3.65
N PHE A 283 43.64 24.13 3.46
CA PHE A 283 42.58 23.97 2.47
C PHE A 283 43.12 23.83 1.04
N ARG A 284 44.20 24.53 0.67
CA ARG A 284 44.83 24.38 -0.66
C ARG A 284 45.55 23.03 -0.84
N TYR A 285 46.34 22.61 0.15
CA TYR A 285 47.02 21.31 0.11
C TYR A 285 46.03 20.15 0.19
N ALA A 286 45.00 20.27 1.04
CA ALA A 286 43.87 19.37 1.09
C ALA A 286 43.15 19.35 -0.26
N GLU A 287 42.67 20.46 -0.80
CA GLU A 287 41.93 20.50 -2.09
C GLU A 287 42.74 19.90 -3.26
N ALA A 288 44.05 20.17 -3.33
CA ALA A 288 44.93 19.56 -4.33
C ALA A 288 45.16 18.04 -4.11
N TYR A 289 45.18 17.57 -2.86
CA TYR A 289 45.18 16.15 -2.50
C TYR A 289 43.79 15.51 -2.74
N GLN A 290 42.74 16.31 -2.56
CA GLN A 290 41.34 15.91 -2.62
C GLN A 290 40.85 15.75 -4.08
N GLU A 291 41.50 16.38 -5.07
CA GLU A 291 41.30 16.06 -6.49
C GLU A 291 41.79 14.65 -6.86
N GLU A 292 42.78 14.09 -6.14
CA GLU A 292 43.17 12.66 -6.28
C GLU A 292 42.38 11.74 -5.33
N GLU A 293 42.03 12.17 -4.11
CA GLU A 293 41.54 11.26 -3.07
C GLU A 293 40.01 11.22 -2.85
N ASN A 294 39.19 12.12 -3.43
CA ASN A 294 37.74 12.24 -3.15
C ASN A 294 36.83 11.02 -3.48
N LYS A 295 37.41 9.86 -3.80
CA LYS A 295 36.67 8.58 -3.94
C LYS A 295 36.93 7.58 -2.80
N LYS A 296 37.76 7.89 -1.79
CA LYS A 296 38.22 6.95 -0.77
C LYS A 296 38.22 7.55 0.64
N ARG A 297 38.14 6.67 1.66
CA ARG A 297 37.82 7.02 3.07
C ARG A 297 36.46 7.76 3.19
N ALA A 298 35.93 8.20 4.35
CA ALA A 298 36.28 7.92 5.75
C ALA A 298 35.06 7.45 6.59
N ARG A 299 34.00 6.93 5.95
CA ARG A 299 32.85 6.30 6.66
C ARG A 299 32.47 4.91 6.16
N GLU A 300 32.83 4.54 4.93
CA GLU A 300 32.58 3.18 4.42
C GLU A 300 33.61 2.16 4.92
N ILE A 301 34.82 2.58 5.30
CA ILE A 301 35.92 1.66 5.59
C ILE A 301 35.72 0.96 6.93
N SER A 302 35.44 1.67 8.03
CA SER A 302 35.12 1.02 9.31
C SER A 302 33.95 0.04 9.14
N GLY A 303 32.86 0.43 8.45
CA GLY A 303 31.73 -0.47 8.17
C GLY A 303 32.07 -1.70 7.31
N LYS A 304 32.76 -1.53 6.16
CA LYS A 304 33.14 -2.66 5.28
C LYS A 304 34.23 -3.54 5.89
N LEU A 305 35.15 -2.96 6.65
CA LEU A 305 36.22 -3.65 7.35
C LEU A 305 35.67 -4.40 8.57
N ASP A 306 34.78 -3.81 9.35
CA ASP A 306 34.05 -4.52 10.42
C ASP A 306 33.18 -5.64 9.87
N LEU A 307 32.46 -5.42 8.76
CA LEU A 307 31.68 -6.48 8.10
C LEU A 307 32.56 -7.60 7.55
N LYS A 308 33.73 -7.31 6.94
CA LYS A 308 34.67 -8.36 6.51
C LYS A 308 35.39 -9.03 7.68
N ILE A 309 35.82 -8.30 8.70
CA ILE A 309 36.43 -8.87 9.91
C ILE A 309 35.40 -9.71 10.67
N ALA A 310 34.14 -9.29 10.73
CA ALA A 310 33.04 -10.06 11.27
C ALA A 310 32.81 -11.31 10.41
N ALA A 311 32.66 -11.19 9.10
CA ALA A 311 32.51 -12.34 8.20
C ALA A 311 33.70 -13.32 8.26
N MET A 312 34.93 -12.85 8.50
CA MET A 312 36.12 -13.69 8.65
C MET A 312 36.24 -14.28 10.07
N LYS A 313 35.87 -13.55 11.14
CA LYS A 313 35.64 -14.13 12.48
C LYS A 313 34.54 -15.19 12.42
N GLN A 314 33.51 -14.95 11.61
CA GLN A 314 32.39 -15.83 11.37
C GLN A 314 32.79 -17.02 10.52
N GLN A 315 33.71 -16.88 9.55
CA GLN A 315 34.26 -18.01 8.79
C GLN A 315 35.16 -18.90 9.67
N GLU A 316 36.03 -18.30 10.48
CA GLU A 316 36.86 -18.99 11.49
C GLU A 316 35.99 -19.65 12.59
N ALA A 317 34.87 -19.02 12.98
CA ALA A 317 33.88 -19.57 13.91
C ALA A 317 32.85 -20.53 13.26
N SER A 318 32.66 -20.49 11.94
CA SER A 318 31.71 -21.35 11.19
C SER A 318 32.15 -22.81 11.17
N LEU A 319 33.43 -23.05 11.44
CA LEU A 319 33.94 -24.38 11.74
C LEU A 319 33.38 -24.93 13.08
N VAL A 320 32.69 -24.13 13.91
CA VAL A 320 32.19 -24.57 15.23
C VAL A 320 30.79 -24.06 15.69
N ARG A 321 30.34 -22.80 15.50
CA ARG A 321 29.15 -22.26 16.24
C ARG A 321 28.29 -21.17 15.55
N HIS A 322 27.16 -21.55 14.93
CA HIS A 322 26.02 -20.65 14.67
C HIS A 322 24.67 -21.40 14.85
N MET A 323 24.35 -21.81 16.07
CA MET A 323 23.16 -22.59 16.41
C MET A 323 22.61 -22.17 17.78
N ASP A 324 21.29 -22.02 17.93
CA ASP A 324 20.65 -21.76 19.22
C ASP A 324 20.87 -22.97 20.16
N LEU A 325 21.59 -22.72 21.26
CA LEU A 325 22.03 -23.77 22.19
C LEU A 325 20.88 -24.53 22.88
N LEU A 326 19.67 -23.95 22.91
CA LEU A 326 18.51 -24.60 23.50
C LEU A 326 17.78 -25.52 22.51
N THR A 327 17.56 -25.05 21.28
CA THR A 327 16.67 -25.70 20.31
C THR A 327 17.40 -26.45 19.19
N GLY A 328 18.66 -26.12 18.91
CA GLY A 328 19.43 -26.78 17.85
C GLY A 328 19.01 -26.37 16.43
N VAL A 329 18.30 -25.24 16.27
CA VAL A 329 18.11 -24.55 14.98
C VAL A 329 19.13 -23.42 14.83
N GLY A 330 19.16 -22.74 13.68
CA GLY A 330 20.10 -21.63 13.47
C GLY A 330 19.83 -20.43 14.39
N ASP A 331 20.86 -19.65 14.69
CA ASP A 331 20.72 -18.33 15.33
C ASP A 331 20.65 -17.21 14.29
N GLN A 332 20.58 -15.94 14.73
CA GLN A 332 20.61 -14.76 13.86
C GLN A 332 21.79 -14.78 12.89
N GLN A 333 22.99 -15.12 13.36
CA GLN A 333 24.19 -15.12 12.52
C GLN A 333 24.15 -16.22 11.45
N LYS A 334 23.51 -17.36 11.74
CA LYS A 334 23.25 -18.37 10.71
C LYS A 334 22.22 -17.89 9.68
N LEU A 335 21.16 -17.20 10.12
CA LEU A 335 20.14 -16.63 9.23
C LEU A 335 20.77 -15.64 8.25
N ASP A 336 21.57 -14.69 8.74
CA ASP A 336 22.22 -13.67 7.92
C ASP A 336 23.10 -14.31 6.83
N GLY A 337 23.91 -15.31 7.21
CA GLY A 337 24.83 -15.99 6.30
C GLY A 337 24.15 -16.91 5.28
N ASP A 338 23.06 -17.58 5.65
CA ASP A 338 22.30 -18.43 4.72
C ASP A 338 21.36 -17.59 3.83
N TYR A 339 20.87 -16.43 4.30
CA TYR A 339 20.13 -15.45 3.49
C TYR A 339 21.00 -14.91 2.35
N GLN A 340 22.25 -14.53 2.61
CA GLN A 340 23.14 -13.97 1.58
C GLN A 340 23.52 -15.00 0.51
N LYS A 341 23.68 -16.29 0.87
CA LYS A 341 23.87 -17.37 -0.12
C LYS A 341 22.64 -17.54 -0.99
N LEU A 342 21.47 -17.61 -0.35
CA LEU A 342 20.20 -17.78 -1.04
C LEU A 342 19.89 -16.57 -1.95
N LEU A 343 20.30 -15.36 -1.56
CA LEU A 343 20.22 -14.16 -2.38
C LEU A 343 20.99 -14.32 -3.70
N ALA A 344 22.25 -14.72 -3.63
CA ALA A 344 23.08 -14.95 -4.82
C ALA A 344 22.59 -16.13 -5.68
N GLU A 345 22.01 -17.17 -5.08
CA GLU A 345 21.44 -18.32 -5.80
C GLU A 345 20.15 -17.95 -6.54
N VAL A 346 19.24 -17.21 -5.88
CA VAL A 346 17.92 -16.85 -6.41
C VAL A 346 17.97 -15.68 -7.41
N GLU A 347 18.94 -14.77 -7.28
CA GLU A 347 19.22 -13.74 -8.31
C GLU A 347 19.55 -14.35 -9.68
N LEU A 348 20.14 -15.56 -9.70
CA LEU A 348 20.47 -16.30 -10.93
C LEU A 348 19.29 -17.11 -11.49
N SER A 349 18.35 -17.58 -10.66
CA SER A 349 17.18 -18.35 -11.11
C SER A 349 15.93 -17.50 -11.37
N HIS A 350 15.95 -16.21 -11.03
CA HIS A 350 14.79 -15.31 -11.01
C HIS A 350 13.64 -15.80 -10.10
N GLY A 351 13.94 -16.61 -9.09
CA GLY A 351 12.97 -17.05 -8.09
C GLY A 351 12.63 -15.99 -7.03
N ASN A 352 11.88 -16.40 -6.00
CA ASN A 352 11.59 -15.58 -4.83
C ASN A 352 12.24 -16.15 -3.57
N ILE A 353 12.63 -15.27 -2.66
CA ILE A 353 13.06 -15.61 -1.29
C ILE A 353 11.89 -15.35 -0.35
N GLY A 354 11.66 -16.25 0.59
CA GLY A 354 10.66 -16.09 1.66
C GLY A 354 11.29 -15.98 3.04
N ILE A 355 10.71 -15.12 3.88
CA ILE A 355 10.95 -15.08 5.32
C ILE A 355 9.63 -15.29 6.07
N GLY A 356 9.53 -16.38 6.82
CA GLY A 356 8.44 -16.61 7.78
C GLY A 356 8.83 -16.24 9.21
N ILE A 357 7.90 -15.76 10.02
CA ILE A 357 8.06 -15.64 11.47
C ILE A 357 6.88 -16.32 12.18
N VAL A 358 7.20 -17.26 13.06
CA VAL A 358 6.25 -18.04 13.86
C VAL A 358 6.42 -17.66 15.33
N ASP A 359 5.31 -17.31 16.00
CA ASP A 359 5.28 -16.80 17.36
C ASP A 359 4.27 -17.59 18.20
N ILE A 360 4.69 -18.11 19.36
CA ILE A 360 3.88 -19.01 20.19
C ILE A 360 2.87 -18.21 21.02
N ASP A 361 1.58 -18.40 20.74
CA ASP A 361 0.50 -17.70 21.43
C ASP A 361 0.56 -17.99 22.94
N ARG A 362 0.55 -16.92 23.74
CA ARG A 362 0.51 -16.97 25.21
C ARG A 362 1.67 -17.75 25.86
N PHE A 363 2.83 -17.88 25.20
CA PHE A 363 4.00 -18.56 25.77
C PHE A 363 4.42 -18.04 27.15
N ARG A 364 4.22 -16.74 27.41
CA ARG A 364 4.41 -16.15 28.74
C ARG A 364 3.55 -16.82 29.83
N GLU A 365 2.28 -17.10 29.56
CA GLU A 365 1.39 -17.81 30.51
C GLU A 365 1.89 -19.24 30.79
N VAL A 366 2.47 -19.91 29.79
CA VAL A 366 3.08 -21.25 29.96
C VAL A 366 4.25 -21.19 30.95
N ASN A 367 5.13 -20.21 30.82
CA ASN A 367 6.25 -20.01 31.76
C ASN A 367 5.77 -19.61 33.15
N GLU A 368 4.77 -18.72 33.27
CA GLU A 368 4.23 -18.26 34.55
C GLU A 368 3.46 -19.36 35.29
N GLN A 369 2.78 -20.28 34.59
CA GLN A 369 2.01 -21.37 35.20
C GLN A 369 2.82 -22.67 35.43
N LYS A 370 3.79 -22.99 34.56
CA LYS A 370 4.49 -24.29 34.54
C LYS A 370 6.01 -24.19 34.71
N GLY A 371 6.56 -22.97 34.71
CA GLY A 371 7.99 -22.71 34.88
C GLY A 371 8.81 -22.87 33.59
N TYR A 372 9.98 -22.22 33.57
CA TYR A 372 10.87 -22.13 32.40
C TYR A 372 11.31 -23.49 31.84
N LEU A 373 11.48 -24.52 32.68
CA LEU A 373 11.83 -25.87 32.23
C LEU A 373 10.75 -26.53 31.35
N GLU A 374 9.49 -26.13 31.48
CA GLU A 374 8.41 -26.59 30.61
C GLU A 374 8.33 -25.74 29.33
N GLY A 375 8.59 -24.43 29.44
CA GLY A 375 8.78 -23.54 28.29
C GLY A 375 9.91 -24.01 27.38
N ASP A 376 11.05 -24.44 27.94
CA ASP A 376 12.19 -25.02 27.22
C ASP A 376 11.81 -26.28 26.43
N LYS A 377 10.92 -27.12 26.96
CA LYS A 377 10.40 -28.28 26.23
C LYS A 377 9.51 -27.86 25.08
N VAL A 378 8.59 -26.92 25.31
CA VAL A 378 7.72 -26.37 24.25
C VAL A 378 8.57 -25.79 23.12
N LEU A 379 9.60 -25.01 23.43
CA LEU A 379 10.52 -24.44 22.43
C LEU A 379 11.24 -25.54 21.62
N LYS A 380 11.71 -26.62 22.27
CA LYS A 380 12.33 -27.76 21.58
C LYS A 380 11.35 -28.54 20.70
N THR A 381 10.11 -28.75 21.17
CA THR A 381 9.06 -29.41 20.40
C THR A 381 8.66 -28.59 19.17
N VAL A 382 8.46 -27.28 19.34
CA VAL A 382 8.15 -26.37 18.23
C VAL A 382 9.30 -26.34 17.23
N ALA A 383 10.56 -26.24 17.69
CA ALA A 383 11.74 -26.27 16.82
C ALA A 383 11.82 -27.55 15.97
N SER A 384 11.61 -28.73 16.59
CA SER A 384 11.62 -30.02 15.90
C SER A 384 10.53 -30.09 14.83
N ILE A 385 9.29 -29.69 15.16
CA ILE A 385 8.17 -29.74 14.22
C ILE A 385 8.39 -28.75 13.06
N LEU A 386 8.93 -27.55 13.34
CA LEU A 386 9.29 -26.61 12.28
C LEU A 386 10.41 -27.16 11.39
N GLN A 387 11.42 -27.86 11.93
CA GLN A 387 12.45 -28.51 11.13
C GLN A 387 11.88 -29.62 10.23
N ASP A 388 10.96 -30.43 10.75
CA ASP A 388 10.28 -31.49 9.98
C ASP A 388 9.43 -30.89 8.84
N CYS A 389 8.64 -29.84 9.13
CA CYS A 389 7.85 -29.10 8.13
C CYS A 389 8.71 -28.42 7.05
N MET A 390 9.88 -27.90 7.41
CA MET A 390 10.73 -27.11 6.52
C MET A 390 11.71 -27.93 5.69
N SER A 391 11.83 -29.24 5.93
CA SER A 391 12.86 -30.11 5.34
C SER A 391 12.93 -30.10 3.80
N GLU A 392 11.82 -29.79 3.11
CA GLU A 392 11.75 -29.67 1.65
C GLU A 392 11.67 -28.21 1.14
N TYR A 393 11.56 -27.22 2.04
CA TYR A 393 11.26 -25.81 1.69
C TYR A 393 12.32 -24.80 2.14
N GLY A 394 13.17 -25.13 3.11
CA GLY A 394 14.21 -24.22 3.59
C GLY A 394 14.73 -24.52 5.00
N LEU A 395 15.01 -23.46 5.76
CA LEU A 395 15.77 -23.55 7.02
C LEU A 395 15.07 -22.81 8.18
N VAL A 396 15.26 -23.34 9.40
CA VAL A 396 14.67 -22.82 10.65
C VAL A 396 15.73 -22.13 11.50
N TYR A 397 15.32 -21.03 12.12
CA TYR A 397 16.13 -20.18 12.99
C TYR A 397 15.34 -19.75 14.23
N ARG A 398 16.04 -19.36 15.28
CA ARG A 398 15.45 -18.81 16.50
C ARG A 398 16.23 -17.56 16.92
N LEU A 399 15.57 -16.41 16.81
CA LEU A 399 16.19 -15.09 17.04
C LEU A 399 16.06 -14.61 18.50
N GLY A 400 15.10 -15.17 19.25
CA GLY A 400 14.95 -14.93 20.68
C GLY A 400 13.53 -15.19 21.19
N GLY A 401 13.42 -15.45 22.50
CA GLY A 401 12.13 -15.65 23.17
C GLY A 401 11.33 -16.84 22.62
N ASP A 402 10.09 -16.55 22.23
CA ASP A 402 9.05 -17.44 21.69
C ASP A 402 8.90 -17.38 20.17
N LYS A 403 9.85 -16.74 19.47
CA LYS A 403 9.81 -16.50 18.03
C LYS A 403 10.83 -17.34 17.27
N PHE A 404 10.35 -17.98 16.21
CA PHE A 404 11.15 -18.67 15.20
C PHE A 404 11.07 -17.90 13.88
N THR A 405 12.15 -17.96 13.11
CA THR A 405 12.23 -17.41 11.75
C THR A 405 12.50 -18.55 10.77
N LEU A 406 11.86 -18.50 9.62
CA LEU A 406 11.93 -19.48 8.55
C LEU A 406 12.51 -18.79 7.32
N LEU A 407 13.54 -19.35 6.69
CA LEU A 407 14.09 -18.88 5.42
C LEU A 407 13.74 -19.87 4.32
N LEU A 408 13.17 -19.40 3.21
CA LEU A 408 12.63 -20.24 2.15
C LEU A 408 13.20 -19.88 0.78
N ALA A 409 13.56 -20.92 0.03
CA ALA A 409 14.03 -20.82 -1.35
C ALA A 409 12.87 -21.01 -2.35
N GLU A 410 12.95 -20.32 -3.49
CA GLU A 410 12.07 -20.47 -4.66
C GLU A 410 10.57 -20.56 -4.34
N CYS A 411 10.12 -19.76 -3.37
CA CYS A 411 8.79 -19.87 -2.80
C CYS A 411 7.69 -19.17 -3.64
N THR A 412 6.48 -19.74 -3.63
CA THR A 412 5.26 -19.09 -4.13
C THR A 412 4.29 -18.87 -2.97
N GLU A 413 3.30 -18.00 -3.18
CA GLU A 413 2.26 -17.76 -2.18
C GLU A 413 1.44 -19.03 -1.88
N GLU A 414 1.16 -19.87 -2.89
CA GLU A 414 0.47 -21.16 -2.66
C GLU A 414 1.33 -22.11 -1.80
N GLY A 415 2.64 -22.18 -2.08
CA GLY A 415 3.58 -23.00 -1.31
C GLY A 415 3.73 -22.52 0.14
N LEU A 416 3.84 -21.20 0.36
CA LEU A 416 3.89 -20.60 1.69
C LEU A 416 2.58 -20.80 2.45
N THR A 417 1.43 -20.72 1.77
CA THR A 417 0.11 -20.98 2.38
C THR A 417 0.02 -22.44 2.84
N ALA A 418 0.33 -23.39 1.96
CA ALA A 418 0.30 -24.82 2.29
C ALA A 418 1.22 -25.17 3.47
N LEU A 419 2.44 -24.62 3.48
CA LEU A 419 3.39 -24.79 4.59
C LEU A 419 2.86 -24.16 5.90
N ALA A 420 2.28 -22.97 5.85
CA ALA A 420 1.74 -22.30 7.03
C ALA A 420 0.56 -23.08 7.63
N GLU A 421 -0.28 -23.70 6.81
CA GLU A 421 -1.36 -24.59 7.26
C GLU A 421 -0.80 -25.91 7.85
N ASP A 422 0.20 -26.52 7.23
CA ASP A 422 0.87 -27.73 7.74
C ASP A 422 1.53 -27.49 9.11
N ILE A 423 2.24 -26.35 9.27
CA ILE A 423 2.79 -25.90 10.56
C ILE A 423 1.68 -25.69 11.59
N ARG A 424 0.58 -25.03 11.22
CA ARG A 424 -0.57 -24.74 12.11
C ARG A 424 -1.20 -26.04 12.63
N ASP A 425 -1.28 -27.06 11.79
CA ASP A 425 -2.03 -28.29 12.08
C ASP A 425 -1.15 -29.35 12.79
N LYS A 426 0.17 -29.34 12.57
CA LYS A 426 1.14 -30.20 13.29
C LYS A 426 1.54 -29.65 14.67
N LEU A 427 1.49 -28.34 14.90
CA LEU A 427 1.91 -27.76 16.19
C LEU A 427 0.84 -27.96 17.29
N PRO A 428 1.17 -28.58 18.44
CA PRO A 428 0.24 -28.79 19.55
C PRO A 428 -0.04 -27.52 20.36
N GLN A 429 0.69 -26.43 20.12
CA GLN A 429 0.46 -25.11 20.68
C GLN A 429 -0.16 -24.19 19.62
N SER A 430 -0.97 -23.23 20.07
CA SER A 430 -1.45 -22.15 19.21
C SER A 430 -0.28 -21.24 18.83
N VAL A 431 -0.19 -20.86 17.54
CA VAL A 431 0.84 -19.96 17.03
C VAL A 431 0.23 -18.92 16.09
N CYS A 432 0.75 -17.70 16.10
CA CYS A 432 0.54 -16.74 15.03
C CYS A 432 1.70 -16.82 14.04
N GLN A 433 1.40 -16.73 12.74
CA GLN A 433 2.40 -16.82 11.67
C GLN A 433 2.31 -15.61 10.76
N GLY A 434 3.47 -15.02 10.42
CA GLY A 434 3.59 -13.92 9.48
C GLY A 434 4.73 -14.18 8.50
N PHE A 435 4.38 -14.41 7.23
CA PHE A 435 5.32 -14.59 6.14
C PHE A 435 5.44 -13.32 5.29
N SER A 436 6.60 -13.16 4.70
CA SER A 436 6.93 -12.22 3.64
C SER A 436 7.68 -12.98 2.56
N TYR A 437 7.55 -12.59 1.29
CA TYR A 437 8.48 -13.01 0.24
C TYR A 437 8.71 -11.89 -0.78
N MET A 438 9.77 -12.00 -1.57
CA MET A 438 10.13 -11.01 -2.59
C MET A 438 11.05 -11.60 -3.65
N THR A 439 10.98 -11.03 -4.85
CA THR A 439 11.98 -11.22 -5.92
C THR A 439 13.19 -10.31 -5.64
N PRO A 440 14.41 -10.85 -5.53
CA PRO A 440 15.61 -10.05 -5.31
C PRO A 440 15.87 -8.98 -6.37
N LYS A 441 16.31 -7.79 -5.93
CA LYS A 441 16.78 -6.68 -6.77
C LYS A 441 17.97 -5.97 -6.13
N ASN A 442 18.84 -5.42 -6.98
CA ASN A 442 19.99 -4.60 -6.58
C ASN A 442 19.62 -3.60 -5.47
N GLY A 443 20.25 -3.76 -4.29
CA GLY A 443 20.09 -2.84 -3.16
C GLY A 443 19.07 -3.25 -2.09
N GLN A 444 18.41 -4.40 -2.20
CA GLN A 444 17.52 -4.91 -1.14
C GLN A 444 18.30 -5.58 0.00
N THR A 445 17.95 -5.26 1.25
CA THR A 445 18.61 -5.82 2.45
C THR A 445 17.73 -6.83 3.18
N MET A 446 18.37 -7.77 3.91
CA MET A 446 17.66 -8.71 4.77
C MET A 446 16.84 -7.99 5.86
N GLU A 447 17.32 -6.86 6.37
CA GLU A 447 16.61 -6.06 7.39
C GLU A 447 15.26 -5.58 6.88
N LYS A 448 15.19 -5.08 5.64
CA LYS A 448 13.93 -4.67 5.00
C LYS A 448 13.00 -5.86 4.79
N HIS A 449 13.53 -7.03 4.44
CA HIS A 449 12.74 -8.26 4.33
C HIS A 449 12.20 -8.76 5.69
N MET A 450 13.03 -8.69 6.73
CA MET A 450 12.65 -9.01 8.12
C MET A 450 11.60 -8.02 8.66
N GLU A 451 11.67 -6.74 8.29
CA GLU A 451 10.66 -5.74 8.64
C GLU A 451 9.29 -6.11 8.07
N TYR A 452 9.22 -6.50 6.78
CA TYR A 452 7.99 -6.98 6.16
C TYR A 452 7.43 -8.24 6.83
N ALA A 453 8.29 -9.21 7.18
CA ALA A 453 7.87 -10.42 7.90
C ALA A 453 7.38 -10.11 9.32
N HIS A 454 8.05 -9.21 10.05
CA HIS A 454 7.58 -8.74 11.36
C HIS A 454 6.25 -8.00 11.29
N ARG A 455 6.05 -7.21 10.23
CA ARG A 455 4.79 -6.51 9.99
C ARG A 455 3.66 -7.47 9.64
N SER A 456 3.94 -8.50 8.84
CA SER A 456 3.03 -9.62 8.56
C SER A 456 2.56 -10.29 9.86
N LEU A 457 3.49 -10.63 10.76
CA LEU A 457 3.17 -11.20 12.07
C LEU A 457 2.33 -10.26 12.95
N LYS A 458 2.61 -8.94 12.91
CA LYS A 458 1.84 -7.92 13.64
C LYS A 458 0.39 -7.85 13.16
N LEU A 459 0.13 -8.10 11.88
CA LEU A 459 -1.23 -8.20 11.32
C LEU A 459 -1.91 -9.51 11.72
N ALA A 460 -1.22 -10.66 11.63
CA ALA A 460 -1.74 -11.94 12.11
C ALA A 460 -2.18 -11.86 13.59
N LYS A 461 -1.37 -11.26 14.46
CA LYS A 461 -1.73 -11.06 15.88
C LYS A 461 -2.97 -10.18 16.12
N LYS A 462 -3.32 -9.27 15.20
CA LYS A 462 -4.57 -8.50 15.28
C LYS A 462 -5.81 -9.34 14.95
N MET A 463 -5.65 -10.37 14.12
CA MET A 463 -6.75 -11.27 13.72
C MET A 463 -7.09 -12.32 14.79
N GLY A 464 -6.20 -12.52 15.77
CA GLY A 464 -6.37 -13.43 16.91
C GLY A 464 -5.43 -14.64 16.86
N PRO A 465 -5.48 -15.52 17.88
CA PRO A 465 -4.63 -16.72 17.94
C PRO A 465 -4.90 -17.68 16.77
N ARG A 466 -3.89 -18.47 16.37
CA ARG A 466 -3.88 -19.35 15.18
C ARG A 466 -3.96 -18.64 13.81
N SER A 467 -3.78 -17.32 13.75
CA SER A 467 -3.83 -16.56 12.49
C SER A 467 -2.56 -16.68 11.64
N ILE A 468 -2.73 -16.64 10.33
CA ILE A 468 -1.66 -16.64 9.31
C ILE A 468 -1.80 -15.37 8.47
N MET A 469 -0.67 -14.71 8.16
CA MET A 469 -0.58 -13.58 7.23
C MET A 469 0.61 -13.82 6.26
N ILE A 470 0.48 -13.39 5.00
CA ILE A 470 1.53 -13.45 3.97
C ILE A 470 1.59 -12.09 3.24
N ILE A 471 2.78 -11.61 2.87
CA ILE A 471 3.02 -10.33 2.17
C ILE A 471 4.04 -10.56 1.03
N ASP A 472 3.86 -9.89 -0.12
CA ASP A 472 4.77 -9.93 -1.28
C ASP A 472 5.38 -8.54 -1.52
N ASN A 473 6.72 -8.47 -1.65
CA ASN A 473 7.49 -7.24 -1.85
C ASN A 473 8.42 -7.30 -3.09
N SER A 474 8.06 -8.09 -4.11
CA SER A 474 8.61 -7.95 -5.47
C SER A 474 8.36 -6.53 -6.02
N GLN A 475 9.15 -6.04 -7.01
CA GLN A 475 8.78 -4.77 -7.66
C GLN A 475 7.41 -4.95 -8.30
N LYS A 476 6.48 -4.13 -7.84
CA LYS A 476 5.09 -4.20 -8.26
C LYS A 476 4.95 -3.68 -9.67
N ASP A 477 4.75 -4.62 -10.57
CA ASP A 477 4.16 -4.34 -11.86
C ASP A 477 2.68 -3.97 -11.65
N TYR A 478 2.45 -2.71 -11.31
CA TYR A 478 1.09 -2.18 -11.11
C TYR A 478 0.27 -2.25 -12.41
N HIS A 479 0.90 -2.18 -13.58
CA HIS A 479 0.23 -2.40 -14.87
C HIS A 479 -0.31 -3.84 -14.96
N ALA A 480 0.51 -4.86 -14.67
CA ALA A 480 0.05 -6.25 -14.63
C ALA A 480 -1.01 -6.51 -13.54
N PHE A 481 -0.96 -5.80 -12.40
CA PHE A 481 -2.07 -5.81 -11.43
C PHE A 481 -3.35 -5.30 -12.07
N TYR A 482 -3.33 -4.12 -12.69
CA TYR A 482 -4.53 -3.52 -13.28
C TYR A 482 -5.05 -4.30 -14.50
N GLU A 483 -4.18 -4.88 -15.34
CA GLU A 483 -4.59 -5.81 -16.39
C GLU A 483 -5.35 -7.03 -15.83
N GLN A 484 -4.78 -7.70 -14.82
CA GLN A 484 -5.42 -8.86 -14.21
C GLN A 484 -6.70 -8.48 -13.43
N TYR A 485 -6.73 -7.30 -12.82
CA TYR A 485 -7.89 -6.82 -12.07
C TYR A 485 -9.04 -6.40 -13.01
N ARG A 486 -8.76 -5.67 -14.10
CA ARG A 486 -9.72 -5.41 -15.19
C ARG A 486 -10.28 -6.71 -15.76
N LYS A 487 -9.42 -7.70 -16.05
CA LYS A 487 -9.84 -9.02 -16.53
C LYS A 487 -10.78 -9.76 -15.55
N ASN A 488 -10.53 -9.66 -14.25
CA ASN A 488 -11.39 -10.26 -13.23
C ASN A 488 -12.75 -9.55 -13.13
N MET A 489 -12.79 -8.23 -13.32
CA MET A 489 -14.05 -7.47 -13.45
C MET A 489 -14.82 -7.85 -14.71
N ASP A 490 -14.14 -7.93 -15.86
CA ASP A 490 -14.71 -8.40 -17.13
C ASP A 490 -15.34 -9.79 -17.00
N GLU A 491 -14.63 -10.74 -16.38
CA GLU A 491 -15.15 -12.09 -16.15
C GLU A 491 -16.39 -12.07 -15.25
N THR A 492 -16.41 -11.24 -14.20
CA THR A 492 -17.57 -11.07 -13.32
C THR A 492 -18.79 -10.54 -14.09
N ALA A 493 -18.60 -9.52 -14.92
CA ALA A 493 -19.66 -8.96 -15.77
C ALA A 493 -20.16 -9.95 -16.84
N MET A 494 -19.26 -10.78 -17.40
CA MET A 494 -19.63 -11.86 -18.33
C MET A 494 -20.45 -12.96 -17.65
N LEU A 495 -20.07 -13.37 -16.43
CA LEU A 495 -20.80 -14.38 -15.65
C LEU A 495 -22.22 -13.90 -15.34
N GLU A 496 -22.36 -12.65 -14.88
CA GLU A 496 -23.66 -12.02 -14.62
C GLU A 496 -24.54 -11.98 -15.89
N SER A 497 -23.95 -11.58 -17.02
CA SER A 497 -24.62 -11.58 -18.33
C SER A 497 -25.01 -12.98 -18.82
N SER A 498 -24.23 -14.01 -18.48
CA SER A 498 -24.45 -15.40 -18.95
C SER A 498 -25.66 -16.08 -18.29
N PHE A 499 -25.90 -15.74 -17.03
CA PHE A 499 -27.02 -16.21 -16.23
C PHE A 499 -28.36 -15.69 -16.79
N GLN A 500 -28.38 -14.45 -17.29
CA GLN A 500 -29.55 -13.80 -17.86
C GLN A 500 -29.98 -14.35 -19.24
N LYS A 501 -29.14 -15.16 -19.89
CA LYS A 501 -29.38 -15.75 -21.23
C LYS A 501 -29.63 -17.26 -21.20
N ALA A 502 -30.01 -17.82 -20.05
CA ALA A 502 -30.28 -19.25 -19.92
C ALA A 502 -31.59 -19.64 -20.63
N GLU A 503 -31.55 -20.72 -21.43
CA GLU A 503 -32.73 -21.21 -22.18
C GLU A 503 -33.61 -22.18 -21.37
N SER A 504 -33.19 -22.59 -20.17
CA SER A 504 -33.94 -23.57 -19.34
C SER A 504 -33.66 -23.43 -17.83
N LYS A 505 -34.58 -23.97 -17.02
CA LYS A 505 -34.45 -24.04 -15.54
C LYS A 505 -33.14 -24.68 -15.11
N GLU A 506 -32.82 -25.82 -15.71
CA GLU A 506 -31.64 -26.61 -15.38
C GLU A 506 -30.36 -25.85 -15.76
N GLN A 507 -30.35 -25.18 -16.91
CA GLN A 507 -29.22 -24.36 -17.33
C GLN A 507 -29.03 -23.15 -16.41
N TRP A 508 -30.11 -22.47 -16.03
CA TRP A 508 -30.05 -21.31 -15.14
C TRP A 508 -29.55 -21.66 -13.73
N MET A 509 -30.08 -22.74 -13.14
CA MET A 509 -29.63 -23.22 -11.84
C MET A 509 -28.15 -23.64 -11.86
N MET A 510 -27.70 -24.29 -12.95
CA MET A 510 -26.29 -24.59 -13.16
C MET A 510 -25.45 -23.31 -13.32
N ASN A 511 -25.93 -22.29 -14.03
CA ASN A 511 -25.27 -21.00 -14.19
C ASN A 511 -25.12 -20.27 -12.84
N ILE A 512 -26.10 -20.32 -11.93
CA ILE A 512 -25.95 -19.77 -10.55
C ILE A 512 -24.81 -20.46 -9.82
N LEU A 513 -24.83 -21.79 -9.78
CA LEU A 513 -23.87 -22.56 -9.00
C LEU A 513 -22.45 -22.37 -9.54
N GLN A 514 -22.29 -22.28 -10.86
CA GLN A 514 -21.04 -21.94 -11.53
C GLN A 514 -20.61 -20.48 -11.24
N ARG A 515 -21.50 -19.50 -11.38
CA ARG A 515 -21.25 -18.09 -11.03
C ARG A 515 -20.81 -17.95 -9.58
N ARG A 516 -21.50 -18.60 -8.64
CA ARG A 516 -21.16 -18.57 -7.22
C ARG A 516 -19.79 -19.19 -6.95
N GLN A 517 -19.49 -20.34 -7.54
CA GLN A 517 -18.17 -20.96 -7.41
C GLN A 517 -17.08 -20.04 -7.98
N ARG A 518 -17.26 -19.53 -9.20
CA ARG A 518 -16.26 -18.69 -9.86
C ARG A 518 -16.09 -17.34 -9.17
N ASN A 519 -17.17 -16.72 -8.67
CA ASN A 519 -17.08 -15.50 -7.87
C ASN A 519 -16.36 -15.73 -6.52
N GLN A 520 -16.46 -16.92 -5.91
CA GLN A 520 -15.65 -17.27 -4.74
C GLN A 520 -14.15 -17.45 -5.09
N GLU A 521 -13.83 -17.95 -6.28
CA GLU A 521 -12.45 -18.03 -6.78
C GLU A 521 -11.90 -16.64 -7.10
N LEU A 522 -12.63 -15.83 -7.88
CA LEU A 522 -12.31 -14.44 -8.19
C LEU A 522 -12.16 -13.58 -6.92
N MET A 523 -13.00 -13.78 -5.89
CA MET A 523 -12.85 -13.13 -4.58
C MET A 523 -11.50 -13.46 -3.92
N ARG A 524 -11.03 -14.72 -4.00
CA ARG A 524 -9.70 -15.09 -3.48
C ARG A 524 -8.58 -14.52 -4.34
N GLU A 525 -8.71 -14.60 -5.67
CA GLU A 525 -7.75 -14.04 -6.63
C GLU A 525 -7.57 -12.53 -6.45
N ASN A 526 -8.68 -11.77 -6.42
CA ASN A 526 -8.71 -10.34 -6.18
C ASN A 526 -8.18 -9.99 -4.79
N GLN A 527 -8.62 -10.68 -3.73
CA GLN A 527 -8.15 -10.39 -2.38
C GLN A 527 -6.65 -10.66 -2.22
N ARG A 528 -6.10 -11.64 -2.94
CA ARG A 528 -4.67 -11.89 -3.07
C ARG A 528 -3.95 -10.75 -3.79
N ILE A 529 -4.37 -10.39 -5.00
CA ILE A 529 -3.66 -9.33 -5.75
C ILE A 529 -3.83 -7.94 -5.10
N ILE A 530 -4.98 -7.62 -4.50
CA ILE A 530 -5.15 -6.42 -3.66
C ILE A 530 -4.28 -6.49 -2.40
N GLY A 531 -4.16 -7.68 -1.79
CA GLY A 531 -3.28 -7.95 -0.65
C GLY A 531 -1.81 -7.69 -0.95
N LYS A 532 -1.35 -8.17 -2.11
CA LYS A 532 -0.02 -7.89 -2.67
C LYS A 532 0.15 -6.41 -3.01
N TYR A 533 -0.64 -5.89 -3.95
CA TYR A 533 -0.40 -4.61 -4.62
C TYR A 533 -0.88 -3.40 -3.81
N LEU A 534 -2.19 -3.27 -3.56
CA LEU A 534 -2.77 -2.03 -3.02
C LEU A 534 -2.72 -1.95 -1.48
N THR A 535 -2.79 -3.08 -0.77
CA THR A 535 -2.89 -3.09 0.70
C THR A 535 -1.69 -2.44 1.41
N PRO A 536 -0.43 -2.58 0.95
CA PRO A 536 0.70 -1.85 1.55
C PRO A 536 0.64 -0.33 1.32
N LEU A 537 0.16 0.12 0.17
CA LEU A 537 -0.06 1.54 -0.15
C LEU A 537 -1.16 2.13 0.75
N LEU A 538 -2.34 1.49 0.79
CA LEU A 538 -3.50 1.90 1.59
C LEU A 538 -3.22 1.96 3.10
N ASN A 539 -2.32 1.12 3.60
CA ASN A 539 -1.90 1.15 5.01
C ASN A 539 -0.75 2.12 5.31
N GLY A 540 -0.26 2.90 4.33
CA GLY A 540 0.83 3.87 4.51
C GLY A 540 2.18 3.23 4.86
N THR A 541 2.50 2.12 4.20
CA THR A 541 3.59 1.20 4.61
C THR A 541 4.50 0.73 3.47
N GLU A 542 4.17 1.17 2.27
CA GLU A 542 5.06 1.24 1.12
C GLU A 542 5.24 2.73 0.85
N GLU A 543 6.49 3.18 0.72
CA GLU A 543 6.76 4.56 0.32
C GLU A 543 6.47 4.71 -1.16
N MET A 544 5.62 5.67 -1.51
CA MET A 544 5.27 5.97 -2.89
C MET A 544 6.38 6.82 -3.53
N THR A 545 6.82 6.41 -4.71
CA THR A 545 7.79 7.15 -5.54
C THR A 545 7.07 7.94 -6.63
N GLU A 546 7.74 8.93 -7.24
CA GLU A 546 7.21 9.66 -8.40
C GLU A 546 6.85 8.72 -9.56
N GLU A 547 7.72 7.75 -9.87
CA GLU A 547 7.47 6.72 -10.89
C GLU A 547 6.19 5.93 -10.57
N THR A 548 6.03 5.45 -9.33
CA THR A 548 4.83 4.71 -8.91
C THR A 548 3.57 5.58 -8.96
N ALA A 549 3.63 6.83 -8.49
CA ALA A 549 2.49 7.75 -8.53
C ALA A 549 2.03 8.03 -9.96
N VAL A 550 2.98 8.26 -10.89
CA VAL A 550 2.68 8.48 -12.31
C VAL A 550 2.14 7.22 -12.98
N THR A 551 2.67 6.03 -12.70
CA THR A 551 2.11 4.76 -13.22
C THR A 551 0.70 4.52 -12.69
N LEU A 552 0.46 4.68 -11.38
CA LEU A 552 -0.85 4.52 -10.78
C LEU A 552 -1.86 5.52 -11.37
N ALA A 553 -1.49 6.79 -11.54
CA ALA A 553 -2.36 7.80 -12.13
C ALA A 553 -2.75 7.47 -13.58
N HIS A 554 -1.85 6.90 -14.38
CA HIS A 554 -2.16 6.44 -15.73
C HIS A 554 -3.12 5.23 -15.74
N GLU A 555 -2.90 4.21 -14.90
CA GLU A 555 -3.78 3.04 -14.84
C GLU A 555 -5.17 3.36 -14.27
N ILE A 556 -5.26 4.25 -13.29
CA ILE A 556 -6.52 4.76 -12.75
C ILE A 556 -7.28 5.54 -13.83
N MET A 557 -6.59 6.39 -14.60
CA MET A 557 -7.21 7.12 -15.71
C MET A 557 -7.64 6.19 -16.84
N ASP A 558 -6.84 5.17 -17.19
CA ASP A 558 -7.20 4.15 -18.18
C ASP A 558 -8.46 3.36 -17.75
N MET A 559 -8.52 2.95 -16.48
CA MET A 559 -9.72 2.31 -15.93
C MET A 559 -10.94 3.23 -16.00
N TYR A 560 -10.78 4.52 -15.69
CA TYR A 560 -11.84 5.52 -15.78
C TYR A 560 -12.33 5.70 -17.22
N GLU A 561 -11.42 5.86 -18.20
CA GLU A 561 -11.77 6.03 -19.62
C GLU A 561 -12.46 4.77 -20.21
N HIS A 562 -12.20 3.59 -19.67
CA HIS A 562 -12.91 2.33 -20.00
C HIS A 562 -14.18 2.09 -19.17
N GLY A 563 -14.61 3.04 -18.34
CA GLY A 563 -15.87 3.02 -17.59
C GLY A 563 -15.86 2.23 -16.29
N TYR A 564 -14.72 1.79 -15.78
CA TYR A 564 -14.65 1.16 -14.46
C TYR A 564 -14.78 2.23 -13.36
N MET A 565 -15.77 2.11 -12.47
CA MET A 565 -16.02 3.09 -11.39
C MET A 565 -15.95 2.44 -10.01
N GLU A 566 -14.88 1.69 -9.77
CA GLU A 566 -14.73 0.87 -8.56
C GLU A 566 -14.06 1.69 -7.43
N HIS A 567 -14.73 1.87 -6.29
CA HIS A 567 -14.36 2.83 -5.25
C HIS A 567 -12.98 2.65 -4.59
N LEU A 568 -12.48 1.43 -4.44
CA LEU A 568 -11.13 1.16 -3.96
C LEU A 568 -10.08 1.83 -4.85
N VAL A 569 -10.26 1.75 -6.17
CA VAL A 569 -9.36 2.36 -7.15
C VAL A 569 -9.63 3.86 -7.27
N MET A 570 -10.88 4.22 -7.54
CA MET A 570 -11.27 5.59 -7.93
C MET A 570 -11.39 6.58 -6.77
N LEU A 571 -11.45 6.10 -5.52
CA LEU A 571 -11.51 6.94 -4.32
C LEU A 571 -10.34 6.67 -3.39
N GLU A 572 -10.15 5.45 -2.89
CA GLU A 572 -9.13 5.18 -1.86
C GLU A 572 -7.69 5.29 -2.41
N VAL A 573 -7.39 4.63 -3.53
CA VAL A 573 -6.06 4.70 -4.17
C VAL A 573 -5.87 6.04 -4.87
N ALA A 574 -6.85 6.52 -5.66
CA ALA A 574 -6.76 7.80 -6.36
C ALA A 574 -6.49 8.98 -5.42
N LYS A 575 -7.07 8.99 -4.21
CA LYS A 575 -6.82 10.03 -3.19
C LYS A 575 -5.40 10.02 -2.65
N ILE A 576 -4.82 8.83 -2.45
CA ILE A 576 -3.42 8.69 -2.05
C ILE A 576 -2.49 9.23 -3.15
N VAL A 577 -2.76 8.86 -4.40
CA VAL A 577 -1.99 9.30 -5.57
C VAL A 577 -2.13 10.82 -5.79
N GLU A 578 -3.34 11.37 -5.70
CA GLU A 578 -3.61 12.81 -5.80
C GLU A 578 -2.82 13.63 -4.78
N SER A 579 -2.87 13.25 -3.50
CA SER A 579 -2.24 14.01 -2.42
C SER A 579 -0.70 13.97 -2.46
N PHE A 580 -0.12 12.98 -3.15
CA PHE A 580 1.30 12.95 -3.50
C PHE A 580 1.59 13.82 -4.72
N LEU A 581 0.78 13.69 -5.78
CA LEU A 581 0.95 14.46 -7.01
C LEU A 581 0.80 15.97 -6.81
N GLU A 582 -0.07 16.42 -5.89
CA GLU A 582 -0.25 17.82 -5.49
C GLU A 582 1.05 18.50 -5.02
N GLN A 583 1.99 17.72 -4.46
CA GLN A 583 3.29 18.19 -3.96
C GLN A 583 4.44 17.99 -4.96
N SER A 584 4.15 17.41 -6.13
CA SER A 584 5.11 17.00 -7.15
C SER A 584 5.07 17.89 -8.40
N ASN A 585 6.01 17.71 -9.33
CA ASN A 585 6.07 18.46 -10.58
C ASN A 585 5.28 17.78 -11.74
N HIS A 586 4.11 17.20 -11.45
CA HIS A 586 3.30 16.40 -12.38
C HIS A 586 1.86 16.94 -12.54
N PRO A 587 1.67 18.11 -13.18
CA PRO A 587 0.38 18.77 -13.24
C PRO A 587 -0.67 18.06 -14.12
N GLU A 588 -0.27 17.33 -15.18
CA GLU A 588 -1.24 16.63 -16.03
C GLU A 588 -1.82 15.41 -15.29
N GLU A 589 -0.98 14.64 -14.61
CA GLU A 589 -1.37 13.49 -13.80
C GLU A 589 -2.20 13.92 -12.58
N HIS A 590 -1.84 15.04 -11.94
CA HIS A 590 -2.63 15.60 -10.84
C HIS A 590 -4.04 16.01 -11.30
N ILE A 591 -4.17 16.68 -12.45
CA ILE A 591 -5.47 17.04 -13.03
C ILE A 591 -6.31 15.78 -13.30
N ASN A 592 -5.72 14.70 -13.84
CA ASN A 592 -6.44 13.44 -14.05
C ASN A 592 -7.02 12.89 -12.74
N MET A 593 -6.24 12.84 -11.66
CA MET A 593 -6.74 12.34 -10.37
C MET A 593 -7.83 13.24 -9.77
N LEU A 594 -7.70 14.56 -9.93
CA LEU A 594 -8.75 15.50 -9.51
C LEU A 594 -10.07 15.31 -10.30
N ILE A 595 -10.00 14.99 -11.61
CA ILE A 595 -11.18 14.65 -12.43
C ILE A 595 -11.80 13.34 -11.93
N VAL A 596 -11.01 12.28 -11.78
CA VAL A 596 -11.47 10.96 -11.31
C VAL A 596 -12.14 11.07 -9.94
N LEU A 597 -11.51 11.75 -8.98
CA LEU A 597 -12.04 11.94 -7.63
C LEU A 597 -13.31 12.80 -7.63
N GLY A 598 -13.36 13.88 -8.41
CA GLY A 598 -14.56 14.71 -8.56
C GLY A 598 -15.74 13.91 -9.13
N GLU A 599 -15.53 13.17 -10.22
CA GLU A 599 -16.57 12.32 -10.82
C GLU A 599 -16.99 11.17 -9.90
N ALA A 600 -16.05 10.52 -9.21
CA ALA A 600 -16.34 9.38 -8.35
C ALA A 600 -17.07 9.78 -7.05
N TYR A 601 -16.66 10.87 -6.37
CA TYR A 601 -17.42 11.38 -5.21
C TYR A 601 -18.79 11.93 -5.63
N GLY A 602 -18.90 12.55 -6.82
CA GLY A 602 -20.16 13.07 -7.35
C GLY A 602 -21.20 12.01 -7.69
N ARG A 603 -20.79 10.74 -7.77
CA ARG A 603 -21.68 9.59 -8.01
C ARG A 603 -22.11 8.89 -6.71
N LEU A 604 -21.64 9.34 -5.53
CA LEU A 604 -22.09 8.85 -4.23
C LEU A 604 -23.26 9.69 -3.69
N ASN A 605 -24.43 9.08 -3.54
CA ASN A 605 -25.68 9.77 -3.19
C ASN A 605 -25.81 10.10 -1.70
N ALA A 606 -24.98 11.03 -1.22
CA ALA A 606 -25.09 11.63 0.09
C ALA A 606 -24.72 13.11 0.08
N ASP A 607 -25.53 13.95 0.75
CA ASP A 607 -25.21 15.34 1.08
C ASP A 607 -23.75 15.49 1.61
N VAL A 608 -23.26 14.52 2.38
CA VAL A 608 -21.90 14.47 2.96
C VAL A 608 -20.79 14.28 1.91
N TYR A 609 -21.09 13.67 0.76
CA TYR A 609 -20.12 13.46 -0.32
C TYR A 609 -20.11 14.60 -1.34
N PHE A 610 -21.20 15.37 -1.48
CA PHE A 610 -21.22 16.59 -2.30
C PHE A 610 -20.15 17.61 -1.87
N ASP A 611 -19.83 17.71 -0.57
CA ASP A 611 -18.71 18.53 -0.08
C ASP A 611 -17.34 18.09 -0.62
N HIS A 612 -17.12 16.78 -0.80
CA HIS A 612 -15.90 16.22 -1.37
C HIS A 612 -15.84 16.49 -2.87
N THR A 613 -16.95 16.24 -3.58
CA THR A 613 -17.13 16.59 -4.98
C THR A 613 -16.82 18.07 -5.22
N TYR A 614 -17.43 18.95 -4.43
CA TYR A 614 -17.21 20.38 -4.43
C TYR A 614 -15.71 20.73 -4.30
N LEU A 615 -15.02 20.11 -3.32
CA LEU A 615 -13.60 20.33 -3.07
C LEU A 615 -12.75 20.02 -4.31
N TYR A 616 -12.96 18.88 -4.96
CA TYR A 616 -12.17 18.46 -6.13
C TYR A 616 -12.44 19.33 -7.36
N TYR A 617 -13.70 19.67 -7.68
CA TYR A 617 -13.99 20.63 -8.76
C TYR A 617 -13.46 22.04 -8.45
N ARG A 618 -13.38 22.45 -7.18
CA ARG A 618 -12.73 23.72 -6.80
C ARG A 618 -11.20 23.67 -6.97
N LYS A 619 -10.55 22.54 -6.66
CA LYS A 619 -9.11 22.33 -6.96
C LYS A 619 -8.87 22.39 -8.48
N LEU A 620 -9.70 21.69 -9.28
CA LEU A 620 -9.63 21.74 -10.74
C LEU A 620 -9.70 23.19 -11.25
N ASN A 621 -10.63 24.01 -10.74
CA ASN A 621 -10.83 25.39 -11.19
C ASN A 621 -9.57 26.27 -11.09
N MET A 622 -8.59 25.94 -10.23
CA MET A 622 -7.31 26.64 -10.18
C MET A 622 -6.49 26.47 -11.48
N TYR A 623 -6.60 25.30 -12.13
CA TYR A 623 -5.93 24.99 -13.40
C TYR A 623 -6.59 25.64 -14.63
N ARG A 624 -7.78 26.24 -14.49
CA ARG A 624 -8.48 26.92 -15.60
C ARG A 624 -7.62 28.00 -16.28
N THR A 625 -6.89 28.78 -15.48
CA THR A 625 -5.98 29.83 -15.98
C THR A 625 -4.74 29.27 -16.70
N MET A 626 -4.44 27.99 -16.51
CA MET A 626 -3.30 27.28 -17.09
C MET A 626 -3.66 26.43 -18.31
N LEU A 627 -4.91 26.48 -18.81
CA LEU A 627 -5.36 25.70 -19.98
C LEU A 627 -4.38 25.79 -21.17
N ASN A 628 -3.90 26.98 -21.50
CA ASN A 628 -2.94 27.19 -22.61
C ASN A 628 -1.54 26.56 -22.38
N GLN A 629 -1.21 26.17 -21.15
CA GLN A 629 0.06 25.55 -20.77
C GLN A 629 0.01 24.02 -20.79
N ILE A 630 -1.19 23.42 -20.72
CA ILE A 630 -1.40 21.97 -20.80
C ILE A 630 -1.07 21.48 -22.21
N SER A 631 -0.24 20.44 -22.32
CA SER A 631 0.29 19.97 -23.60
C SER A 631 -0.76 19.16 -24.39
N LYS A 632 -1.41 18.21 -23.71
CA LYS A 632 -2.41 17.28 -24.27
C LYS A 632 -3.72 18.01 -24.62
N ARG A 633 -4.14 17.94 -25.89
CA ARG A 633 -5.41 18.51 -26.40
C ARG A 633 -6.63 17.86 -25.73
N SER A 634 -6.60 16.54 -25.55
CA SER A 634 -7.65 15.78 -24.86
C SER A 634 -7.85 16.30 -23.43
N LEU A 635 -6.78 16.39 -22.65
CA LEU A 635 -6.83 16.87 -21.27
C LEU A 635 -7.38 18.30 -21.14
N ARG A 636 -7.03 19.22 -22.06
CA ARG A 636 -7.65 20.57 -22.08
C ARG A 636 -9.16 20.51 -22.24
N LYS A 637 -9.66 19.62 -23.11
CA LYS A 637 -11.11 19.42 -23.33
C LYS A 637 -11.76 18.79 -22.09
N THR A 638 -11.22 17.69 -21.56
CA THR A 638 -11.77 17.01 -20.38
C THR A 638 -11.80 17.93 -19.15
N LEU A 639 -10.74 18.70 -18.91
CA LEU A 639 -10.69 19.69 -17.83
C LEU A 639 -11.76 20.78 -17.99
N TYR A 640 -11.99 21.27 -19.21
CA TYR A 640 -13.02 22.28 -19.45
C TYR A 640 -14.44 21.70 -19.28
N GLU A 641 -14.71 20.50 -19.81
CA GLU A 641 -15.99 19.81 -19.60
C GLU A 641 -16.26 19.51 -18.12
N ALA A 642 -15.23 19.18 -17.34
CA ALA A 642 -15.32 19.01 -15.89
C ALA A 642 -15.74 20.32 -15.18
N PHE A 643 -15.27 21.49 -15.61
CA PHE A 643 -15.74 22.78 -15.05
C PHE A 643 -17.23 22.99 -15.26
N LEU A 644 -17.73 22.70 -16.47
CA LEU A 644 -19.15 22.85 -16.80
C LEU A 644 -20.02 21.90 -15.97
N ARG A 645 -19.60 20.64 -15.82
CA ARG A 645 -20.30 19.66 -14.97
C ARG A 645 -20.29 20.05 -13.48
N GLY A 646 -19.17 20.58 -12.97
CA GLY A 646 -19.08 21.10 -11.61
C GLY A 646 -20.14 22.17 -11.28
N GLY A 647 -20.54 22.99 -12.26
CA GLY A 647 -21.59 24.01 -12.11
C GLY A 647 -22.95 23.47 -11.67
N VAL A 648 -23.36 22.28 -12.15
CA VAL A 648 -24.60 21.62 -11.71
C VAL A 648 -24.51 21.22 -10.25
N ILE A 649 -23.42 20.53 -9.91
CA ILE A 649 -23.18 19.95 -8.59
C ILE A 649 -23.13 21.05 -7.51
N PHE A 650 -22.56 22.21 -7.86
CA PHE A 650 -22.54 23.40 -6.98
C PHE A 650 -23.95 23.97 -6.68
N ALA A 651 -24.92 23.79 -7.58
CA ALA A 651 -26.30 24.19 -7.34
C ALA A 651 -27.09 23.15 -6.54
N GLU A 652 -26.91 21.86 -6.88
CA GLU A 652 -27.59 20.73 -6.22
C GLU A 652 -27.18 20.60 -4.75
N SER A 653 -25.90 20.86 -4.42
CA SER A 653 -25.39 20.84 -3.05
C SER A 653 -25.92 21.98 -2.16
N LYS A 654 -26.76 22.88 -2.69
CA LYS A 654 -27.28 24.11 -2.03
C LYS A 654 -26.18 25.05 -1.48
N SER A 655 -24.92 24.83 -1.88
CA SER A 655 -23.76 25.59 -1.41
C SER A 655 -23.55 26.89 -2.19
N VAL A 656 -24.22 27.04 -3.34
CA VAL A 656 -24.19 28.22 -4.20
C VAL A 656 -25.63 28.65 -4.48
N THR A 657 -25.91 29.95 -4.40
CA THR A 657 -27.27 30.47 -4.66
C THR A 657 -27.60 30.42 -6.16
N LEU A 658 -28.88 30.48 -6.49
CA LEU A 658 -29.32 30.50 -7.89
C LEU A 658 -28.79 31.75 -8.63
N GLY A 659 -28.80 32.93 -8.01
CA GLY A 659 -28.12 34.13 -8.52
C GLY A 659 -26.59 34.00 -8.72
N GLN A 660 -25.86 33.33 -7.81
CA GLN A 660 -24.42 33.05 -8.03
C GLN A 660 -24.18 32.11 -9.21
N ASN A 661 -25.12 31.21 -9.49
CA ASN A 661 -25.08 30.35 -10.66
C ASN A 661 -25.51 31.07 -11.95
N LEU A 662 -26.40 32.05 -11.86
CA LEU A 662 -26.74 32.95 -12.96
C LEU A 662 -25.51 33.75 -13.41
N ASP A 663 -24.73 34.30 -12.47
CA ASP A 663 -23.45 34.96 -12.74
C ASP A 663 -22.48 34.01 -13.48
N ASN A 664 -22.37 32.75 -13.05
CA ASN A 664 -21.55 31.73 -13.71
C ASN A 664 -22.06 31.44 -15.14
N ILE A 665 -23.38 31.31 -15.34
CA ILE A 665 -23.96 31.09 -16.67
C ILE A 665 -23.65 32.26 -17.61
N GLN A 666 -23.82 33.50 -17.16
CA GLN A 666 -23.47 34.69 -17.94
C GLN A 666 -21.98 34.74 -18.28
N TYR A 667 -21.11 34.39 -17.33
CA TYR A 667 -19.66 34.34 -17.53
C TYR A 667 -19.24 33.27 -18.55
N GLU A 668 -19.74 32.03 -18.43
CA GLU A 668 -19.45 30.98 -19.41
C GLU A 668 -19.97 31.33 -20.80
N LEU A 669 -21.20 31.87 -20.92
CA LEU A 669 -21.74 32.28 -22.21
C LEU A 669 -20.90 33.37 -22.88
N ALA A 670 -20.48 34.40 -22.13
CA ALA A 670 -19.56 35.41 -22.64
C ALA A 670 -18.21 34.80 -23.07
N TYR A 671 -17.70 33.82 -22.31
CA TYR A 671 -16.46 33.11 -22.61
C TYR A 671 -16.57 32.18 -23.84
N PHE A 672 -17.77 31.65 -24.13
CA PHE A 672 -18.08 30.88 -25.35
C PHE A 672 -18.30 31.76 -26.58
N GLU A 673 -18.85 32.97 -26.42
CA GLU A 673 -19.08 33.90 -27.54
C GLU A 673 -17.80 34.64 -27.97
N GLU A 674 -16.82 34.78 -27.08
CA GLU A 674 -15.46 35.08 -27.51
C GLU A 674 -14.90 33.93 -28.38
N ALA A 675 -14.33 34.27 -29.54
CA ALA A 675 -13.67 33.29 -30.41
C ALA A 675 -12.47 32.56 -29.75
N SER A 676 -12.06 33.03 -28.56
CA SER A 676 -10.91 32.56 -27.78
C SER A 676 -11.02 31.09 -27.35
N ILE A 677 -12.22 30.55 -27.12
CA ILE A 677 -12.36 29.17 -26.63
C ILE A 677 -12.03 28.11 -27.68
N LYS A 678 -12.51 28.28 -28.92
CA LYS A 678 -12.20 27.37 -30.04
C LYS A 678 -10.70 27.33 -30.32
N GLU A 679 -10.02 28.46 -30.20
CA GLU A 679 -8.57 28.58 -30.37
C GLU A 679 -7.78 28.00 -29.18
N THR A 680 -8.19 28.30 -27.94
CA THR A 680 -7.57 27.82 -26.69
C THR A 680 -7.63 26.30 -26.57
N LEU A 681 -8.82 25.72 -26.77
CA LEU A 681 -9.04 24.28 -26.70
C LEU A 681 -8.65 23.56 -28.01
N ARG A 682 -8.55 24.30 -29.12
CA ARG A 682 -8.29 23.82 -30.50
C ARG A 682 -9.36 22.85 -31.00
N LEU A 683 -10.63 23.24 -30.90
CA LEU A 683 -11.81 22.42 -31.20
C LEU A 683 -12.24 22.56 -32.66
N SER A 684 -12.86 21.51 -33.23
CA SER A 684 -13.70 21.64 -34.43
C SER A 684 -15.01 22.37 -34.11
N ASP A 685 -15.76 22.76 -35.14
CA ASP A 685 -17.09 23.35 -34.95
C ASP A 685 -18.08 22.36 -34.31
N GLU A 686 -18.00 21.07 -34.65
CA GLU A 686 -18.80 19.99 -34.05
C GLU A 686 -18.42 19.74 -32.57
N GLU A 687 -17.13 19.75 -32.25
CA GLU A 687 -16.67 19.59 -30.86
C GLU A 687 -17.10 20.80 -30.02
N ALA A 688 -16.99 22.02 -30.55
CA ALA A 688 -17.44 23.23 -29.87
C ALA A 688 -18.96 23.25 -29.65
N ALA A 689 -19.75 22.78 -30.64
CA ALA A 689 -21.18 22.56 -30.47
C ALA A 689 -21.45 21.55 -29.35
N SER A 690 -20.80 20.38 -29.36
CA SER A 690 -21.02 19.36 -28.31
C SER A 690 -20.65 19.82 -26.90
N ILE A 691 -19.69 20.73 -26.72
CA ILE A 691 -19.39 21.29 -25.39
C ILE A 691 -20.44 22.36 -25.02
N LEU A 692 -20.95 23.13 -25.99
CA LEU A 692 -22.07 24.05 -25.75
C LEU A 692 -23.36 23.29 -25.39
N ASP A 693 -23.66 22.17 -26.06
CA ASP A 693 -24.76 21.27 -25.70
C ASP A 693 -24.60 20.77 -24.26
N THR A 694 -23.38 20.34 -23.91
CA THR A 694 -23.02 19.92 -22.55
C THR A 694 -23.26 21.05 -21.55
N PHE A 695 -22.82 22.27 -21.84
CA PHE A 695 -23.05 23.43 -20.98
C PHE A 695 -24.53 23.76 -20.83
N VAL A 696 -25.36 23.70 -21.89
CA VAL A 696 -26.79 24.00 -21.78
C VAL A 696 -27.50 22.95 -20.94
N ILE A 697 -27.26 21.67 -21.19
CA ILE A 697 -27.85 20.54 -20.45
C ILE A 697 -27.40 20.58 -18.97
N HIS A 698 -26.12 20.83 -18.73
CA HIS A 698 -25.50 20.94 -17.41
C HIS A 698 -25.35 22.40 -16.94
N SER A 699 -26.25 23.30 -17.37
CA SER A 699 -26.41 24.62 -16.75
C SER A 699 -27.37 24.47 -15.58
N VAL A 700 -27.37 25.39 -14.61
CA VAL A 700 -28.32 25.30 -13.49
C VAL A 700 -29.77 25.40 -13.95
N ALA A 701 -30.07 26.18 -14.99
CA ALA A 701 -31.38 26.17 -15.62
C ALA A 701 -31.66 24.81 -16.32
N GLY A 702 -30.72 24.26 -17.10
CA GLY A 702 -30.87 22.94 -17.73
C GLY A 702 -31.06 21.79 -16.74
N ALA A 703 -30.32 21.78 -15.63
CA ALA A 703 -30.43 20.81 -14.55
C ALA A 703 -31.72 21.00 -13.73
N THR A 704 -32.12 22.24 -13.42
CA THR A 704 -33.41 22.51 -12.75
C THR A 704 -34.59 22.05 -13.62
N LEU A 705 -34.50 22.21 -14.95
CA LEU A 705 -35.45 21.69 -15.93
C LEU A 705 -35.45 20.16 -16.05
N LEU A 706 -34.41 19.46 -15.57
CA LEU A 706 -34.30 17.99 -15.60
C LEU A 706 -34.68 17.33 -14.27
N PHE A 707 -34.25 17.87 -13.13
CA PHE A 707 -34.20 17.17 -11.84
C PHE A 707 -35.15 17.70 -10.75
N SER A 708 -35.72 18.90 -10.93
CA SER A 708 -36.55 19.57 -9.91
C SER A 708 -38.01 19.73 -10.34
N GLU A 709 -38.86 20.12 -9.39
CA GLU A 709 -40.13 20.82 -9.67
C GLU A 709 -39.80 22.33 -9.74
N PRO A 710 -39.62 22.92 -10.94
CA PRO A 710 -39.24 24.32 -11.08
C PRO A 710 -40.37 25.24 -10.63
N ASP A 711 -40.01 26.25 -9.84
CA ASP A 711 -40.92 27.34 -9.45
C ASP A 711 -40.96 28.41 -10.55
N PRO A 712 -42.06 28.57 -11.30
CA PRO A 712 -42.16 29.57 -12.36
C PRO A 712 -42.27 31.01 -11.83
N GLU A 713 -42.49 31.21 -10.51
CA GLU A 713 -42.48 32.54 -9.89
C GLU A 713 -41.06 33.01 -9.50
N ASN A 714 -40.04 32.16 -9.66
CA ASN A 714 -38.65 32.47 -9.31
C ASN A 714 -37.97 33.33 -10.41
N GLU A 715 -37.78 34.63 -10.12
CA GLU A 715 -37.19 35.60 -11.05
C GLU A 715 -35.78 35.20 -11.55
N GLU A 716 -34.91 34.65 -10.69
CA GLU A 716 -33.55 34.24 -11.07
C GLU A 716 -33.59 33.02 -12.01
N LEU A 717 -34.54 32.10 -11.82
CA LEU A 717 -34.75 30.94 -12.71
C LEU A 717 -35.28 31.40 -14.08
N VAL A 718 -36.23 32.34 -14.08
CA VAL A 718 -36.77 32.94 -15.31
C VAL A 718 -35.68 33.68 -16.09
N GLU A 719 -34.79 34.43 -15.42
CA GLU A 719 -33.65 35.07 -16.08
C GLU A 719 -32.68 34.04 -16.67
N ALA A 720 -32.34 32.98 -15.93
CA ALA A 720 -31.48 31.90 -16.40
C ALA A 720 -32.07 31.17 -17.62
N MET A 721 -33.38 30.89 -17.62
CA MET A 721 -34.08 30.29 -18.77
C MET A 721 -34.04 31.21 -20.01
N ASN A 722 -34.25 32.52 -19.84
CA ASN A 722 -34.19 33.48 -20.95
C ASN A 722 -32.77 33.62 -21.54
N LEU A 723 -31.71 33.41 -20.76
CA LEU A 723 -30.33 33.41 -21.25
C LEU A 723 -30.00 32.19 -22.13
N ILE A 724 -30.47 30.99 -21.76
CA ILE A 724 -30.18 29.77 -22.52
C ILE A 724 -31.16 29.53 -23.68
N LYS A 725 -32.36 30.12 -23.64
CA LYS A 725 -33.40 29.98 -24.68
C LYS A 725 -32.89 30.20 -26.12
N PRO A 726 -32.12 31.27 -26.45
CA PRO A 726 -31.63 31.49 -27.81
C PRO A 726 -30.67 30.40 -28.33
N ILE A 727 -30.12 29.57 -27.42
CA ILE A 727 -29.23 28.46 -27.77
C ILE A 727 -30.08 27.24 -28.14
N TYR A 728 -31.12 26.93 -27.36
CA TYR A 728 -32.13 25.94 -27.74
C TYR A 728 -32.76 26.28 -29.09
N GLU A 729 -33.23 27.51 -29.30
CA GLU A 729 -33.82 27.93 -30.59
C GLU A 729 -32.85 27.76 -31.77
N ARG A 730 -31.55 28.00 -31.55
CA ARG A 730 -30.48 27.84 -32.55
C ARG A 730 -30.17 26.36 -32.85
N GLN A 731 -30.20 25.50 -31.83
CA GLN A 731 -29.99 24.05 -31.96
C GLN A 731 -31.20 23.33 -32.56
N LEU A 732 -32.41 23.78 -32.24
CA LEU A 732 -33.66 23.11 -32.61
C LEU A 732 -34.23 23.59 -33.95
N GLY A 733 -34.22 24.90 -34.23
CA GLY A 733 -34.63 25.48 -35.52
C GLY A 733 -36.09 25.21 -35.97
N ASP A 734 -36.55 25.91 -37.01
CA ASP A 734 -37.92 25.78 -37.56
C ASP A 734 -38.16 24.50 -38.40
N GLY A 735 -37.28 23.50 -38.32
CA GLY A 735 -37.35 22.35 -39.24
C GLY A 735 -36.37 21.21 -39.00
N SER A 736 -35.83 21.04 -37.79
CA SER A 736 -35.05 19.83 -37.48
C SER A 736 -35.95 18.60 -37.46
N ASP A 737 -35.42 17.47 -37.96
CA ASP A 737 -36.09 16.18 -37.79
C ASP A 737 -36.07 15.85 -36.29
N ILE A 738 -37.26 15.84 -35.69
CA ILE A 738 -37.51 15.54 -34.27
C ILE A 738 -36.79 14.25 -33.81
N THR A 739 -36.54 13.33 -34.74
CA THR A 739 -35.92 12.03 -34.47
C THR A 739 -34.40 12.02 -34.62
N THR A 740 -33.79 13.19 -34.85
CA THR A 740 -32.34 13.43 -34.91
C THR A 740 -31.84 14.43 -33.86
N VAL A 741 -32.77 15.08 -33.16
CA VAL A 741 -32.51 16.04 -32.08
C VAL A 741 -32.28 15.28 -30.75
N ASP A 742 -31.33 15.74 -29.94
CA ASP A 742 -31.13 15.21 -28.58
C ASP A 742 -32.39 15.45 -27.73
N ASP A 743 -32.97 14.37 -27.20
CA ASP A 743 -34.21 14.37 -26.43
C ASP A 743 -34.16 15.26 -25.18
N ARG A 744 -33.00 15.43 -24.51
CA ARG A 744 -32.88 16.37 -23.39
C ARG A 744 -33.02 17.79 -23.88
N LEU A 745 -32.42 18.12 -25.03
CA LEU A 745 -32.57 19.46 -25.61
C LEU A 745 -34.01 19.75 -26.02
N TYR A 746 -34.67 18.78 -26.66
CA TYR A 746 -36.06 18.91 -27.08
C TYR A 746 -37.03 19.02 -25.89
N GLY A 747 -36.93 18.11 -24.91
CA GLY A 747 -37.79 18.09 -23.73
C GLY A 747 -37.61 19.34 -22.86
N ASN A 748 -36.36 19.70 -22.55
CA ASN A 748 -36.08 20.90 -21.76
C ASN A 748 -36.59 22.17 -22.44
N TYR A 749 -36.47 22.29 -23.77
CA TYR A 749 -37.00 23.45 -24.51
C TYR A 749 -38.52 23.58 -24.39
N HIS A 750 -39.27 22.48 -24.57
CA HIS A 750 -40.73 22.52 -24.45
C HIS A 750 -41.19 22.75 -23.00
N ARG A 751 -40.49 22.16 -22.01
CA ARG A 751 -40.74 22.42 -20.58
C ARG A 751 -40.44 23.88 -20.21
N MET A 752 -39.33 24.44 -20.73
CA MET A 752 -38.96 25.85 -20.56
C MET A 752 -40.00 26.79 -21.19
N ARG A 753 -40.50 26.50 -22.40
CA ARG A 753 -41.59 27.28 -23.02
C ARG A 753 -42.86 27.29 -22.15
N TRP A 754 -43.22 26.16 -21.55
CA TRP A 754 -44.36 26.08 -20.63
C TRP A 754 -44.14 26.94 -19.36
N LEU A 755 -42.96 26.85 -18.74
CA LEU A 755 -42.63 27.61 -17.53
C LEU A 755 -42.51 29.12 -17.77
N LEU A 756 -42.07 29.53 -18.96
CA LEU A 756 -42.08 30.93 -19.41
C LEU A 756 -43.48 31.42 -19.85
N GLY A 757 -44.50 30.56 -19.83
CA GLY A 757 -45.88 30.89 -20.24
C GLY A 757 -46.07 31.05 -21.75
N GLU A 758 -45.14 30.52 -22.56
CA GLU A 758 -45.15 30.61 -24.02
C GLU A 758 -45.96 29.48 -24.70
N CYS A 759 -46.28 28.43 -23.95
CA CYS A 759 -47.28 27.42 -24.28
C CYS A 759 -48.01 26.96 -23.01
N ASP A 760 -49.17 26.30 -23.19
CA ASP A 760 -49.86 25.64 -22.08
C ASP A 760 -49.31 24.21 -21.84
N MET A 761 -49.78 23.59 -20.75
CA MET A 761 -49.38 22.25 -20.35
C MET A 761 -49.82 21.20 -21.39
N ASP A 762 -50.96 21.39 -22.04
CA ASP A 762 -51.49 20.50 -23.08
C ASP A 762 -50.57 20.49 -24.31
N GLU A 763 -50.15 21.66 -24.81
CA GLU A 763 -49.18 21.78 -25.89
C GLU A 763 -47.83 21.15 -25.50
N CYS A 764 -47.32 21.43 -24.30
CA CYS A 764 -46.05 20.86 -23.81
C CYS A 764 -46.10 19.32 -23.75
N TYR A 765 -47.17 18.76 -23.20
CA TYR A 765 -47.39 17.31 -23.15
C TYR A 765 -47.52 16.69 -24.54
N LEU A 766 -48.27 17.32 -25.46
CA LEU A 766 -48.44 16.82 -26.83
C LEU A 766 -47.12 16.78 -27.61
N GLN A 767 -46.24 17.77 -27.43
CA GLN A 767 -44.90 17.74 -28.03
C GLN A 767 -44.05 16.59 -27.45
N HIS A 768 -44.05 16.42 -26.13
CA HIS A 768 -43.32 15.30 -25.51
C HIS A 768 -43.84 13.93 -25.96
N LYS A 769 -45.17 13.78 -26.02
CA LYS A 769 -45.81 12.56 -26.50
C LYS A 769 -45.46 12.27 -27.96
N ALA A 770 -45.52 13.29 -28.83
CA ALA A 770 -45.18 13.15 -30.25
C ALA A 770 -43.71 12.76 -30.46
N TYR A 771 -42.79 13.30 -29.64
CA TYR A 771 -41.39 12.88 -29.63
C TYR A 771 -41.26 11.40 -29.25
N PHE A 772 -41.82 11.00 -28.10
CA PHE A 772 -41.79 9.62 -27.63
C PHE A 772 -42.32 8.65 -28.69
N GLU A 773 -43.50 8.93 -29.27
CA GLU A 773 -44.10 8.10 -30.32
C GLU A 773 -43.25 8.03 -31.61
N ALA A 774 -42.41 9.04 -31.89
CA ALA A 774 -41.53 9.06 -33.07
C ALA A 774 -40.19 8.32 -32.86
N VAL A 775 -39.79 8.09 -31.60
CA VAL A 775 -38.53 7.41 -31.23
C VAL A 775 -38.72 6.04 -30.55
N GLN A 776 -39.94 5.70 -30.11
CA GLN A 776 -40.27 4.41 -29.52
C GLN A 776 -39.91 3.26 -30.49
N GLY A 777 -39.30 2.19 -29.98
CA GLY A 777 -38.86 1.05 -30.80
C GLY A 777 -37.56 1.28 -31.59
N ARG A 778 -36.84 2.37 -31.31
CA ARG A 778 -35.47 2.61 -31.81
C ARG A 778 -34.42 2.19 -30.78
N GLU A 779 -34.56 1.02 -30.16
CA GLU A 779 -33.52 0.56 -29.23
C GLU A 779 -32.16 0.44 -29.95
N GLU A 780 -31.13 1.10 -29.40
CA GLU A 780 -29.76 0.98 -29.89
C GLU A 780 -29.02 -0.10 -29.10
N GLU A 781 -28.26 -0.95 -29.77
CA GLU A 781 -27.33 -1.87 -29.10
C GLU A 781 -26.24 -1.04 -28.41
N VAL A 782 -26.26 -1.02 -27.07
CA VAL A 782 -25.40 -0.15 -26.27
C VAL A 782 -23.96 -0.69 -26.28
N ILE A 783 -23.12 -0.12 -27.13
CA ILE A 783 -21.67 -0.31 -27.11
C ILE A 783 -21.07 0.60 -26.02
N PHE A 784 -20.31 0.00 -25.10
CA PHE A 784 -19.82 0.68 -23.90
C PHE A 784 -18.56 1.55 -24.17
N GLU A 785 -18.78 2.74 -24.72
CA GLU A 785 -17.87 3.89 -24.63
C GLU A 785 -18.61 5.01 -23.87
N GLU A 786 -18.13 5.48 -22.71
CA GLU A 786 -18.91 6.35 -21.79
C GLU A 786 -19.53 7.59 -22.49
N ALA A 787 -18.73 8.24 -23.35
CA ALA A 787 -19.14 9.43 -24.11
C ALA A 787 -20.19 9.16 -25.21
N ARG A 788 -20.34 7.90 -25.67
CA ARG A 788 -21.42 7.47 -26.58
C ARG A 788 -22.62 6.94 -25.81
N PHE A 789 -22.41 6.20 -24.72
CA PHE A 789 -23.48 5.59 -23.93
C PHE A 789 -24.50 6.62 -23.40
N ARG A 790 -24.02 7.71 -22.78
CA ARG A 790 -24.89 8.79 -22.26
C ARG A 790 -25.65 9.57 -23.35
N LYS A 791 -25.25 9.39 -24.62
CA LYS A 791 -25.88 9.93 -25.84
C LYS A 791 -26.72 8.89 -26.61
N SER A 792 -26.81 7.66 -26.13
CA SER A 792 -27.72 6.65 -26.68
C SER A 792 -29.17 7.00 -26.34
N ILE A 793 -30.08 6.68 -27.25
CA ILE A 793 -31.50 6.95 -27.02
C ILE A 793 -32.05 6.09 -25.88
N THR A 794 -31.57 4.84 -25.76
CA THR A 794 -31.88 3.91 -24.67
C THR A 794 -31.60 4.51 -23.28
N PHE A 795 -30.44 5.15 -23.09
CA PHE A 795 -30.06 5.81 -21.83
C PHE A 795 -31.04 6.93 -21.48
N ARG A 796 -31.27 7.86 -22.40
CA ARG A 796 -31.99 9.10 -22.08
C ARG A 796 -33.51 8.91 -22.01
N MET A 797 -34.07 8.00 -22.81
CA MET A 797 -35.48 7.60 -22.73
C MET A 797 -35.82 6.97 -21.37
N THR A 798 -34.96 6.07 -20.87
CA THR A 798 -35.12 5.47 -19.54
C THR A 798 -35.06 6.55 -18.45
N LEU A 799 -33.98 7.32 -18.42
CA LEU A 799 -33.63 8.08 -17.21
C LEU A 799 -34.36 9.41 -17.08
N TYR A 800 -34.67 10.09 -18.20
CA TYR A 800 -35.25 11.44 -18.17
C TYR A 800 -36.64 11.48 -18.83
N TYR A 801 -36.78 10.88 -20.02
CA TYR A 801 -37.94 11.16 -20.86
C TYR A 801 -39.25 10.51 -20.37
N ILE A 802 -39.19 9.21 -20.05
CA ILE A 802 -40.38 8.49 -19.56
C ILE A 802 -40.84 8.99 -18.17
N PRO A 803 -39.95 9.21 -17.18
CA PRO A 803 -40.35 9.81 -15.90
C PRO A 803 -41.03 11.17 -16.05
N GLU A 804 -40.57 12.03 -16.96
CA GLU A 804 -41.18 13.32 -17.24
C GLU A 804 -42.57 13.17 -17.88
N LEU A 805 -42.74 12.26 -18.83
CA LEU A 805 -44.05 11.96 -19.44
C LEU A 805 -45.06 11.41 -18.41
N VAL A 806 -44.63 10.52 -17.51
CA VAL A 806 -45.48 10.03 -16.41
C VAL A 806 -45.88 11.19 -15.48
N HIS A 807 -44.93 12.06 -15.12
CA HIS A 807 -45.22 13.26 -14.33
C HIS A 807 -46.25 14.18 -15.01
N MET A 808 -46.04 14.55 -16.27
CA MET A 808 -46.99 15.39 -17.03
C MET A 808 -48.39 14.77 -17.12
N CYS A 809 -48.51 13.44 -17.31
CA CYS A 809 -49.80 12.77 -17.27
C CYS A 809 -50.54 13.01 -15.94
N THR A 810 -49.84 13.00 -14.81
CA THR A 810 -50.43 13.29 -13.49
C THR A 810 -50.72 14.76 -13.23
N LEU A 811 -50.00 15.70 -13.85
CA LEU A 811 -50.31 17.13 -13.73
C LEU A 811 -51.58 17.53 -14.51
N LEU A 812 -51.84 16.87 -15.64
CA LEU A 812 -52.99 17.15 -16.52
C LEU A 812 -54.35 16.80 -15.88
N SER A 813 -54.40 15.98 -14.83
CA SER A 813 -55.67 15.54 -14.23
C SER A 813 -55.55 15.30 -12.72
N LYS A 814 -56.56 15.74 -11.96
CA LYS A 814 -56.63 15.44 -10.51
C LYS A 814 -56.88 13.96 -10.21
N GLU A 815 -57.50 13.26 -11.16
CA GLU A 815 -57.64 11.81 -11.24
C GLU A 815 -57.53 11.44 -12.73
N LEU A 816 -56.63 10.52 -13.08
CA LEU A 816 -56.48 10.01 -14.45
C LEU A 816 -57.78 9.31 -14.91
N GLU A 817 -58.21 9.47 -16.16
CA GLU A 817 -59.23 8.56 -16.71
C GLU A 817 -58.58 7.21 -17.07
N GLU A 818 -59.39 6.20 -17.42
CA GLU A 818 -58.85 4.87 -17.75
C GLU A 818 -57.92 4.88 -18.97
N LYS A 819 -58.10 5.85 -19.86
CA LYS A 819 -57.27 6.02 -21.06
C LYS A 819 -55.88 6.52 -20.71
N GLU A 820 -55.76 7.49 -19.82
CA GLU A 820 -54.47 7.99 -19.33
C GLU A 820 -53.79 6.94 -18.43
N ARG A 821 -54.54 6.22 -17.57
CA ARG A 821 -54.00 5.06 -16.84
C ARG A 821 -53.43 4.00 -17.77
N SER A 822 -54.14 3.65 -18.84
CA SER A 822 -53.64 2.71 -19.86
C SER A 822 -52.39 3.23 -20.57
N TYR A 823 -52.27 4.55 -20.78
CA TYR A 823 -51.08 5.14 -21.38
C TYR A 823 -49.89 5.12 -20.41
N VAL A 824 -50.09 5.47 -19.14
CA VAL A 824 -49.06 5.35 -18.09
C VAL A 824 -48.54 3.92 -17.96
N ARG A 825 -49.42 2.90 -18.01
CA ARG A 825 -49.00 1.49 -18.04
C ARG A 825 -48.13 1.16 -19.27
N SER A 826 -48.50 1.65 -20.46
CA SER A 826 -47.67 1.46 -21.66
C SER A 826 -46.31 2.20 -21.59
N LEU A 827 -46.23 3.33 -20.87
CA LEU A 827 -44.97 4.00 -20.57
C LEU A 827 -44.11 3.18 -19.59
N MET A 828 -44.71 2.52 -18.60
CA MET A 828 -43.99 1.60 -17.70
C MET A 828 -43.47 0.35 -18.44
N GLU A 829 -44.23 -0.18 -19.40
CA GLU A 829 -43.78 -1.28 -20.27
C GLU A 829 -42.57 -0.83 -21.10
N ALA A 830 -42.64 0.34 -21.75
CA ALA A 830 -41.52 0.92 -22.50
C ALA A 830 -40.32 1.22 -21.59
N TYR A 831 -40.53 1.74 -20.38
CA TYR A 831 -39.48 1.99 -19.39
C TYR A 831 -38.69 0.72 -19.09
N MET A 832 -39.37 -0.41 -18.88
CA MET A 832 -38.70 -1.68 -18.62
C MET A 832 -37.91 -2.19 -19.83
N ILE A 833 -38.43 -2.05 -21.06
CA ILE A 833 -37.71 -2.42 -22.28
C ILE A 833 -36.39 -1.65 -22.38
N TYR A 834 -36.43 -0.32 -22.25
CA TYR A 834 -35.20 0.48 -22.28
C TYR A 834 -34.27 0.18 -21.09
N LEU A 835 -34.81 0.01 -19.86
CA LEU A 835 -34.06 -0.37 -18.66
C LEU A 835 -33.34 -1.72 -18.79
N SER A 836 -33.95 -2.70 -19.49
CA SER A 836 -33.33 -4.00 -19.77
C SER A 836 -32.22 -3.94 -20.82
N ALA A 837 -32.32 -2.99 -21.76
CA ALA A 837 -31.28 -2.71 -22.73
C ALA A 837 -30.13 -1.86 -22.14
N LEU A 838 -30.28 -1.31 -20.93
CA LEU A 838 -29.18 -0.65 -20.24
C LEU A 838 -28.17 -1.66 -19.68
N PRO A 839 -26.87 -1.44 -19.89
CA PRO A 839 -25.80 -2.33 -19.43
C PRO A 839 -25.85 -2.57 -17.91
N LYS A 840 -25.34 -3.75 -17.52
CA LYS A 840 -25.36 -4.29 -16.16
C LYS A 840 -23.97 -4.82 -15.80
N GLY A 841 -23.64 -4.86 -14.51
CA GLY A 841 -22.46 -5.56 -14.00
C GLY A 841 -21.22 -4.68 -13.80
N GLY A 842 -21.37 -3.50 -13.20
CA GLY A 842 -20.25 -2.81 -12.53
C GLY A 842 -19.28 -2.02 -13.42
N LYS A 843 -19.45 -2.02 -14.75
CA LYS A 843 -18.95 -0.95 -15.65
C LYS A 843 -19.87 0.28 -15.68
N GLU A 844 -20.90 0.28 -14.85
CA GLU A 844 -22.00 1.24 -14.82
C GLU A 844 -21.52 2.62 -14.33
N THR A 845 -21.19 3.52 -15.25
CA THR A 845 -20.66 4.86 -14.95
C THR A 845 -21.69 5.82 -14.32
N GLY A 846 -21.96 5.64 -13.02
CA GLY A 846 -22.94 6.42 -12.26
C GLY A 846 -24.40 6.11 -12.63
N LEU A 847 -24.62 5.04 -13.38
CA LEU A 847 -25.96 4.68 -13.89
C LEU A 847 -26.92 4.28 -12.76
N THR A 848 -26.40 3.69 -11.69
CA THR A 848 -27.17 3.18 -10.55
C THR A 848 -28.01 4.27 -9.87
N GLY A 849 -27.38 5.39 -9.49
CA GLY A 849 -28.08 6.54 -8.90
C GLY A 849 -29.05 7.21 -9.88
N GLU A 850 -28.68 7.32 -11.17
CA GLU A 850 -29.59 7.85 -12.19
C GLU A 850 -30.84 6.97 -12.37
N ILE A 851 -30.69 5.63 -12.35
CA ILE A 851 -31.82 4.68 -12.37
C ILE A 851 -32.69 4.87 -11.12
N TYR A 852 -32.10 4.96 -9.93
CA TYR A 852 -32.82 5.19 -8.67
C TYR A 852 -33.63 6.49 -8.70
N HIS A 853 -33.03 7.60 -9.15
CA HIS A 853 -33.73 8.89 -9.27
C HIS A 853 -34.84 8.84 -10.32
N SER A 854 -34.57 8.27 -11.49
CA SER A 854 -35.57 8.02 -12.55
C SER A 854 -36.76 7.19 -12.05
N PHE A 855 -36.47 6.08 -11.38
CA PHE A 855 -37.46 5.17 -10.81
C PHE A 855 -38.28 5.83 -9.68
N GLY A 856 -37.62 6.53 -8.75
CA GLY A 856 -38.28 7.27 -7.67
C GLY A 856 -39.22 8.36 -8.17
N ARG A 857 -38.87 9.02 -9.28
CA ARG A 857 -39.78 9.96 -9.96
C ARG A 857 -41.02 9.26 -10.52
N ILE A 858 -40.88 8.13 -11.21
CA ILE A 858 -42.04 7.35 -11.67
C ILE A 858 -42.91 6.93 -10.48
N MET A 859 -42.31 6.36 -9.44
CA MET A 859 -42.99 5.85 -8.24
C MET A 859 -43.84 6.91 -7.52
N ARG A 860 -43.37 8.17 -7.45
CA ARG A 860 -44.14 9.30 -6.89
C ARG A 860 -45.49 9.53 -7.59
N TYR A 861 -45.57 9.20 -8.88
CA TYR A 861 -46.69 9.52 -9.77
C TYR A 861 -47.52 8.30 -10.20
N LEU A 862 -47.23 7.10 -9.67
CA LEU A 862 -48.03 5.91 -9.98
C LEU A 862 -49.41 5.97 -9.28
N PRO A 863 -50.51 5.67 -10.00
CA PRO A 863 -51.87 5.87 -9.48
C PRO A 863 -52.36 4.78 -8.53
N ASP A 864 -51.78 3.58 -8.59
CA ASP A 864 -52.21 2.40 -7.81
C ASP A 864 -51.00 1.76 -7.10
N TRP A 865 -51.24 1.16 -5.93
CA TRP A 865 -50.25 0.39 -5.19
C TRP A 865 -49.86 -0.89 -5.94
N MET A 866 -50.78 -1.54 -6.65
CA MET A 866 -50.49 -2.74 -7.43
C MET A 866 -49.55 -2.45 -8.59
N ASP A 867 -49.81 -1.38 -9.34
CA ASP A 867 -48.94 -0.91 -10.43
C ASP A 867 -47.54 -0.54 -9.88
N ALA A 868 -47.48 0.08 -8.69
CA ALA A 868 -46.22 0.40 -8.01
C ALA A 868 -45.43 -0.83 -7.56
N PHE A 869 -46.03 -1.78 -6.82
CA PHE A 869 -45.37 -3.01 -6.39
C PHE A 869 -44.92 -3.87 -7.57
N ALA A 870 -45.71 -3.94 -8.64
CA ALA A 870 -45.33 -4.65 -9.87
C ALA A 870 -44.09 -4.02 -10.52
N LEU A 871 -44.00 -2.68 -10.58
CA LEU A 871 -42.80 -2.01 -11.10
C LEU A 871 -41.59 -2.22 -10.19
N VAL A 872 -41.74 -2.09 -8.87
CA VAL A 872 -40.66 -2.35 -7.88
C VAL A 872 -40.07 -3.74 -8.10
N PHE A 873 -40.92 -4.77 -8.15
CA PHE A 873 -40.45 -6.15 -8.32
C PHE A 873 -39.80 -6.36 -9.69
N LYS A 874 -40.36 -5.80 -10.77
CA LYS A 874 -39.75 -5.84 -12.11
C LYS A 874 -38.38 -5.17 -12.15
N VAL A 875 -38.21 -3.97 -11.58
CA VAL A 875 -36.94 -3.25 -11.54
C VAL A 875 -35.90 -4.00 -10.69
N LEU A 876 -36.32 -4.53 -9.53
CA LEU A 876 -35.45 -5.36 -8.70
C LEU A 876 -35.02 -6.63 -9.46
N VAL A 877 -35.94 -7.34 -10.11
CA VAL A 877 -35.63 -8.55 -10.89
C VAL A 877 -34.72 -8.21 -12.08
N GLU A 878 -34.95 -7.09 -12.76
CA GLU A 878 -34.17 -6.68 -13.93
C GLU A 878 -32.74 -6.23 -13.59
N ARG A 879 -32.56 -5.52 -12.47
CA ARG A 879 -31.28 -4.90 -12.07
C ARG A 879 -30.51 -5.69 -11.01
N ASN A 880 -31.17 -6.51 -10.20
CA ASN A 880 -30.54 -7.34 -9.18
C ASN A 880 -31.42 -8.57 -8.81
N VAL A 881 -31.31 -9.64 -9.60
CA VAL A 881 -32.06 -10.90 -9.37
C VAL A 881 -31.76 -11.48 -7.99
N ASP A 882 -30.50 -11.42 -7.54
CA ASP A 882 -30.12 -11.81 -6.19
C ASP A 882 -30.86 -10.98 -5.13
N ASN A 883 -31.09 -9.68 -5.37
CA ASN A 883 -31.86 -8.85 -4.45
C ASN A 883 -33.28 -9.41 -4.29
N SER A 884 -33.91 -9.64 -5.44
CA SER A 884 -35.27 -10.14 -5.58
C SER A 884 -35.52 -11.51 -4.93
N ILE A 885 -34.57 -12.46 -5.08
CA ILE A 885 -34.67 -13.79 -4.46
C ILE A 885 -34.77 -13.67 -2.93
N HIS A 886 -33.90 -12.87 -2.30
CA HIS A 886 -33.93 -12.75 -0.84
C HIS A 886 -35.05 -11.84 -0.34
N SER A 887 -35.48 -10.80 -1.05
CA SER A 887 -36.73 -10.09 -0.70
C SER A 887 -37.95 -11.03 -0.71
N ARG A 888 -38.00 -11.97 -1.67
CA ARG A 888 -39.04 -13.00 -1.70
C ARG A 888 -38.90 -14.00 -0.54
N MET A 889 -37.69 -14.45 -0.20
CA MET A 889 -37.47 -15.30 0.97
C MET A 889 -37.84 -14.59 2.28
N VAL A 890 -37.40 -13.35 2.48
CA VAL A 890 -37.70 -12.52 3.66
C VAL A 890 -39.21 -12.30 3.79
N SER A 891 -39.93 -12.06 2.70
CA SER A 891 -41.41 -12.08 2.66
C SER A 891 -42.00 -13.38 3.21
N GLU A 892 -41.60 -14.54 2.67
CA GLU A 892 -42.14 -15.83 3.10
C GLU A 892 -41.77 -16.17 4.56
N ILE A 893 -40.54 -15.88 4.99
CA ILE A 893 -40.09 -16.06 6.38
C ILE A 893 -40.88 -15.14 7.33
N SER A 894 -41.14 -13.89 6.92
CA SER A 894 -41.96 -12.94 7.67
C SER A 894 -43.40 -13.43 7.84
N ILE A 895 -43.99 -14.04 6.81
CA ILE A 895 -45.29 -14.71 6.90
C ILE A 895 -45.24 -15.89 7.91
N GLN A 896 -44.20 -16.72 7.90
CA GLN A 896 -44.09 -17.82 8.87
C GLN A 896 -43.95 -17.31 10.32
N LEU A 897 -43.21 -16.22 10.53
CA LEU A 897 -43.11 -15.56 11.84
C LEU A 897 -44.44 -14.95 12.28
N LEU A 898 -45.21 -14.33 11.38
CA LEU A 898 -46.53 -13.78 11.69
C LEU A 898 -47.53 -14.90 12.03
N ASN A 899 -47.55 -15.98 11.24
CA ASN A 899 -48.35 -17.18 11.51
C ASN A 899 -48.01 -17.78 12.87
N MET A 900 -46.72 -17.87 13.23
CA MET A 900 -46.29 -18.31 14.56
C MET A 900 -46.84 -17.40 15.67
N ILE A 901 -46.78 -16.07 15.52
CA ILE A 901 -47.35 -15.13 16.49
C ILE A 901 -48.86 -15.37 16.64
N TYR A 902 -49.60 -15.38 15.53
CA TYR A 902 -51.04 -15.56 15.51
C TYR A 902 -51.51 -16.91 16.08
N ARG A 903 -50.75 -17.99 15.84
CA ARG A 903 -51.03 -19.32 16.43
C ARG A 903 -50.77 -19.39 17.93
N MET A 904 -49.75 -18.68 18.44
CA MET A 904 -49.27 -18.83 19.81
C MET A 904 -49.82 -17.79 20.79
N ASP A 905 -49.89 -16.53 20.38
CA ASP A 905 -50.30 -15.39 21.20
C ASP A 905 -50.75 -14.20 20.31
N PRO A 906 -51.95 -14.26 19.72
CA PRO A 906 -52.46 -13.20 18.85
C PRO A 906 -52.64 -11.85 19.58
N ALA A 907 -52.68 -11.83 20.91
CA ALA A 907 -52.75 -10.60 21.69
C ALA A 907 -51.49 -9.71 21.55
N LEU A 908 -50.36 -10.27 21.07
CA LEU A 908 -49.17 -9.49 20.70
C LEU A 908 -49.40 -8.57 19.49
N LEU A 909 -50.41 -8.82 18.66
CA LEU A 909 -50.73 -8.00 17.48
C LEU A 909 -51.63 -6.79 17.80
N LYS A 910 -52.02 -6.58 19.07
CA LYS A 910 -52.85 -5.44 19.50
C LYS A 910 -52.10 -4.11 19.33
N GLY A 911 -52.80 -3.12 18.79
CA GLY A 911 -52.29 -1.80 18.42
C GLY A 911 -51.84 -1.69 16.96
N ILE A 912 -51.64 -2.82 16.26
CA ILE A 912 -51.33 -2.80 14.82
C ILE A 912 -52.55 -2.27 14.06
N PHE A 913 -52.34 -1.26 13.20
CA PHE A 913 -53.40 -0.56 12.47
C PHE A 913 -54.58 -0.07 13.33
N ASP A 914 -54.30 0.29 14.59
CA ASP A 914 -55.32 0.67 15.59
C ASP A 914 -56.37 -0.43 15.89
N TYR A 915 -56.07 -1.71 15.63
CA TYR A 915 -56.88 -2.85 16.08
C TYR A 915 -56.53 -3.20 17.54
N TRP A 916 -57.49 -3.14 18.45
CA TRP A 916 -57.25 -3.31 19.90
C TRP A 916 -57.87 -4.58 20.48
N GLU A 917 -58.86 -5.16 19.80
CA GLU A 917 -59.52 -6.40 20.20
C GLU A 917 -59.05 -7.62 19.39
N GLU A 918 -59.13 -8.82 19.97
CA GLU A 918 -58.73 -10.07 19.29
C GLU A 918 -59.65 -10.44 18.12
N ASP A 919 -60.95 -10.07 18.19
CA ASP A 919 -61.90 -10.28 17.10
C ASP A 919 -61.55 -9.40 15.88
N GLU A 920 -61.05 -8.17 16.09
CA GLU A 920 -60.59 -7.27 15.01
C GLU A 920 -59.35 -7.84 14.32
N ILE A 921 -58.38 -8.33 15.11
CA ILE A 921 -57.16 -8.99 14.59
C ILE A 921 -57.52 -10.25 13.79
N GLN A 922 -58.55 -11.00 14.20
CA GLN A 922 -59.03 -12.16 13.45
C GLN A 922 -59.75 -11.77 12.15
N GLU A 923 -60.58 -10.73 12.16
CA GLU A 923 -61.27 -10.24 10.96
C GLU A 923 -60.29 -9.66 9.92
N HIS A 924 -59.27 -8.93 10.38
CA HIS A 924 -58.27 -8.26 9.55
C HIS A 924 -56.93 -9.01 9.42
N TYR A 925 -56.86 -10.29 9.80
CA TYR A 925 -55.59 -11.04 9.76
C TYR A 925 -54.94 -11.08 8.37
N GLU A 926 -55.75 -11.23 7.32
CA GLU A 926 -55.25 -11.23 5.93
C GLU A 926 -54.70 -9.86 5.50
N GLU A 927 -55.22 -8.76 6.03
CA GLU A 927 -54.71 -7.40 5.79
C GLU A 927 -53.33 -7.20 6.44
N ILE A 928 -53.17 -7.65 7.68
CA ILE A 928 -51.86 -7.66 8.38
C ILE A 928 -50.87 -8.57 7.63
N ARG A 929 -51.32 -9.76 7.19
CA ARG A 929 -50.51 -10.74 6.47
C ARG A 929 -50.04 -10.22 5.12
N ASP A 930 -50.91 -9.59 4.34
CA ASP A 930 -50.54 -9.00 3.06
C ASP A 930 -49.63 -7.77 3.25
N PHE A 931 -49.82 -6.96 4.29
CA PHE A 931 -48.87 -5.90 4.65
C PHE A 931 -47.48 -6.45 4.99
N VAL A 932 -47.38 -7.48 5.86
CA VAL A 932 -46.09 -8.09 6.24
C VAL A 932 -45.39 -8.74 5.05
N LYS A 933 -46.15 -9.42 4.17
CA LYS A 933 -45.66 -9.96 2.90
C LYS A 933 -45.07 -8.85 2.02
N ASN A 934 -45.85 -7.81 1.77
CA ASN A 934 -45.47 -6.68 0.94
C ASN A 934 -44.24 -5.95 1.51
N ALA A 935 -44.20 -5.72 2.83
CA ALA A 935 -43.04 -5.17 3.51
C ALA A 935 -41.78 -6.01 3.28
N GLY A 936 -41.87 -7.35 3.39
CA GLY A 936 -40.75 -8.24 3.09
C GLY A 936 -40.28 -8.15 1.63
N LEU A 937 -41.18 -7.95 0.66
CA LEU A 937 -40.82 -7.79 -0.75
C LEU A 937 -40.06 -6.48 -1.05
N ILE A 938 -40.29 -5.41 -0.27
CA ILE A 938 -39.73 -4.07 -0.55
C ILE A 938 -38.80 -3.51 0.53
N HIS A 939 -38.57 -4.20 1.64
CA HIS A 939 -37.67 -3.73 2.72
C HIS A 939 -36.30 -3.29 2.18
N ASP A 940 -35.81 -4.04 1.19
CA ASP A 940 -34.50 -3.91 0.55
C ASP A 940 -34.50 -3.02 -0.71
N ILE A 941 -35.58 -2.30 -0.99
CA ILE A 941 -35.74 -1.50 -2.24
C ILE A 941 -34.64 -0.45 -2.42
N GLY A 942 -34.15 0.14 -1.34
CA GLY A 942 -33.06 1.13 -1.39
C GLY A 942 -31.72 0.58 -1.88
N LYS A 943 -31.56 -0.75 -1.98
CA LYS A 943 -30.37 -1.36 -2.60
C LYS A 943 -30.28 -1.12 -4.11
N ILE A 944 -31.35 -0.60 -4.74
CA ILE A 944 -31.29 -0.07 -6.11
C ILE A 944 -30.24 1.04 -6.23
N GLU A 945 -30.02 1.86 -5.18
CA GLU A 945 -29.06 2.97 -5.17
C GLU A 945 -27.59 2.53 -5.06
N VAL A 946 -27.33 1.36 -4.49
CA VAL A 946 -25.98 0.84 -4.20
C VAL A 946 -25.71 -0.49 -4.91
N ASN A 947 -26.41 -0.69 -6.02
CA ASN A 947 -26.43 -1.95 -6.77
C ASN A 947 -25.09 -2.25 -7.45
N ASP A 948 -24.39 -1.23 -7.94
CA ASP A 948 -23.01 -1.30 -8.42
C ASP A 948 -22.06 -1.83 -7.34
N ILE A 949 -22.14 -1.31 -6.11
CA ILE A 949 -21.34 -1.78 -4.97
C ILE A 949 -21.69 -3.24 -4.61
N ILE A 950 -22.99 -3.57 -4.59
CA ILE A 950 -23.46 -4.90 -4.20
C ILE A 950 -23.06 -5.97 -5.23
N ASN A 951 -23.10 -5.64 -6.52
CA ASN A 951 -22.74 -6.57 -7.59
C ASN A 951 -21.21 -6.72 -7.74
N GLN A 952 -20.41 -5.79 -7.20
CA GLN A 952 -18.94 -5.83 -7.21
C GLN A 952 -18.31 -6.65 -6.06
N GLN A 953 -19.06 -7.51 -5.35
CA GLN A 953 -18.60 -8.30 -4.19
C GLN A 953 -17.58 -9.43 -4.50
N VAL A 954 -16.82 -9.32 -5.58
CA VAL A 954 -15.62 -10.13 -5.87
C VAL A 954 -14.34 -9.54 -5.25
N ARG A 955 -14.45 -8.61 -4.30
CA ARG A 955 -13.40 -8.24 -3.33
C ARG A 955 -14.04 -7.86 -1.99
N ARG A 956 -13.23 -7.70 -0.93
CA ARG A 956 -13.74 -7.07 0.31
C ARG A 956 -14.13 -5.62 0.04
N LEU A 957 -15.29 -5.22 0.56
CA LEU A 957 -15.77 -3.84 0.52
C LEU A 957 -14.81 -2.89 1.24
N THR A 958 -14.74 -1.63 0.81
CA THR A 958 -14.08 -0.55 1.55
C THR A 958 -14.93 -0.13 2.76
N GLU A 959 -14.44 0.77 3.61
CA GLU A 959 -15.28 1.34 4.68
C GLU A 959 -16.35 2.26 4.09
N LEU A 960 -15.97 3.10 3.13
CA LEU A 960 -16.88 4.00 2.42
C LEU A 960 -18.06 3.25 1.76
N GLU A 961 -17.79 2.09 1.16
CA GLU A 961 -18.82 1.22 0.60
C GLU A 961 -19.73 0.59 1.64
N ARG A 962 -19.18 0.16 2.79
CA ARG A 962 -20.00 -0.34 3.90
C ARG A 962 -20.92 0.75 4.42
N GLU A 963 -20.42 1.97 4.63
CA GLU A 963 -21.24 3.08 5.10
C GLU A 963 -22.30 3.47 4.07
N ASN A 964 -21.97 3.49 2.78
CA ASN A 964 -22.97 3.75 1.73
C ASN A 964 -24.05 2.65 1.70
N ILE A 965 -23.67 1.36 1.76
CA ILE A 965 -24.63 0.25 1.85
C ILE A 965 -25.51 0.37 3.09
N LYS A 966 -25.00 0.79 4.26
CA LYS A 966 -25.83 0.98 5.46
C LYS A 966 -26.93 2.04 5.29
N ARG A 967 -26.87 2.89 4.26
CA ARG A 967 -27.89 3.92 3.99
C ARG A 967 -29.05 3.43 3.13
N HIS A 968 -29.05 2.18 2.66
CA HIS A 968 -30.17 1.64 1.89
C HIS A 968 -31.55 1.67 2.61
N PRO A 969 -31.67 1.62 3.96
CA PRO A 969 -32.96 1.88 4.61
C PRO A 969 -33.44 3.32 4.40
N GLU A 970 -32.53 4.30 4.44
CA GLU A 970 -32.82 5.71 4.20
C GLU A 970 -33.22 5.95 2.74
N TYR A 971 -32.46 5.38 1.79
CA TYR A 971 -32.78 5.44 0.35
C TYR A 971 -34.14 4.78 0.06
N GLY A 972 -34.38 3.60 0.64
CA GLY A 972 -35.65 2.90 0.47
C GLY A 972 -36.84 3.67 1.02
N ALA A 973 -36.70 4.25 2.23
CA ALA A 973 -37.71 5.10 2.83
C ALA A 973 -38.00 6.35 1.99
N HIS A 974 -36.96 7.00 1.45
CA HIS A 974 -37.09 8.19 0.60
C HIS A 974 -37.85 7.91 -0.71
N LEU A 975 -37.62 6.75 -1.35
CA LEU A 975 -38.38 6.31 -2.52
C LEU A 975 -39.87 6.17 -2.22
N VAL A 976 -40.23 5.55 -1.09
CA VAL A 976 -41.64 5.20 -0.80
C VAL A 976 -42.42 6.29 -0.07
N GLU A 977 -41.78 7.19 0.67
CA GLU A 977 -42.48 8.21 1.49
C GLU A 977 -43.36 9.14 0.64
N ASN A 978 -42.88 9.48 -0.56
CA ASN A 978 -43.58 10.36 -1.50
C ASN A 978 -44.69 9.65 -2.28
N ALA A 979 -44.69 8.32 -2.34
CA ALA A 979 -45.75 7.52 -2.96
C ALA A 979 -46.84 7.21 -1.92
N LYS A 980 -48.00 7.86 -2.05
CA LYS A 980 -49.11 7.77 -1.06
C LYS A 980 -49.52 6.33 -0.72
N SER A 981 -49.46 5.42 -1.70
CA SER A 981 -49.72 3.99 -1.57
C SER A 981 -48.65 3.20 -0.82
N MET A 982 -47.40 3.66 -0.88
CA MET A 982 -46.23 2.98 -0.33
C MET A 982 -45.79 3.55 1.03
N LYS A 983 -46.27 4.76 1.38
CA LYS A 983 -45.99 5.42 2.67
C LYS A 983 -46.21 4.55 3.93
N PRO A 984 -47.21 3.65 4.02
CA PRO A 984 -47.36 2.76 5.18
C PRO A 984 -46.16 1.82 5.45
N TYR A 985 -45.31 1.56 4.45
CA TYR A 985 -44.16 0.68 4.56
C TYR A 985 -42.87 1.40 5.01
N VAL A 986 -42.88 2.74 5.15
CA VAL A 986 -41.70 3.54 5.53
C VAL A 986 -41.05 3.01 6.81
N ASP A 987 -41.81 2.76 7.88
CA ASP A 987 -41.28 2.27 9.16
C ASP A 987 -40.62 0.88 9.03
N MET A 988 -41.18 0.01 8.18
CA MET A 988 -40.66 -1.33 7.92
C MET A 988 -39.33 -1.27 7.17
N ILE A 989 -39.24 -0.41 6.16
CA ILE A 989 -38.02 -0.18 5.38
C ILE A 989 -36.96 0.51 6.24
N MET A 990 -37.32 1.54 7.01
CA MET A 990 -36.35 2.32 7.79
C MET A 990 -35.76 1.52 8.97
N GLY A 991 -36.58 0.75 9.69
CA GLY A 991 -36.19 0.16 10.97
C GLY A 991 -35.60 -1.25 10.93
N HIS A 992 -35.65 -1.99 9.82
CA HIS A 992 -35.34 -3.44 9.81
C HIS A 992 -33.89 -3.81 10.19
N HIS A 993 -32.95 -2.87 10.16
CA HIS A 993 -31.57 -3.07 10.62
C HIS A 993 -31.26 -2.49 12.01
N ARG A 994 -32.22 -1.83 12.69
CA ARG A 994 -32.05 -1.23 14.02
C ARG A 994 -32.14 -2.28 15.13
N TYR A 995 -31.20 -2.31 16.08
CA TYR A 995 -31.19 -3.33 17.15
C TYR A 995 -32.37 -3.11 18.10
N TYR A 996 -32.99 -4.21 18.56
CA TYR A 996 -34.16 -4.21 19.46
C TYR A 996 -34.02 -3.30 20.69
N ASN A 997 -32.80 -3.13 21.24
CA ASN A 997 -32.56 -2.27 22.39
C ASN A 997 -32.27 -0.80 22.07
N ASP A 998 -32.38 -0.37 20.81
CA ASP A 998 -32.04 0.97 20.29
C ASP A 998 -30.57 1.41 20.55
N GLU A 999 -29.67 0.53 21.00
CA GLU A 999 -28.27 0.88 21.30
C GLU A 999 -27.33 0.79 20.07
N ALA A 1000 -27.73 0.08 19.02
CA ALA A 1000 -26.91 -0.18 17.83
C ALA A 1000 -27.75 -0.51 16.58
N GLY A 1001 -27.08 -0.85 15.47
CA GLY A 1001 -27.73 -0.99 14.16
C GLY A 1001 -28.05 0.37 13.54
N TYR A 1002 -28.55 0.35 12.30
CA TYR A 1002 -28.70 1.53 11.45
C TYR A 1002 -30.11 1.59 10.82
N PRO A 1003 -30.60 2.78 10.44
CA PRO A 1003 -30.00 4.09 10.67
C PRO A 1003 -30.12 4.55 12.13
N GLU A 1004 -29.22 5.42 12.60
CA GLU A 1004 -29.20 5.92 13.99
C GLU A 1004 -30.40 6.83 14.33
N SER A 1005 -31.09 7.32 13.31
CA SER A 1005 -32.27 8.18 13.40
C SER A 1005 -33.57 7.44 13.76
N TYR A 1006 -33.58 6.10 13.68
CA TYR A 1006 -34.77 5.29 13.96
C TYR A 1006 -34.79 4.78 15.40
N TYR A 1007 -35.92 4.96 16.10
CA TYR A 1007 -36.12 4.49 17.49
C TYR A 1007 -37.46 3.78 17.62
N TYR A 1008 -37.48 2.51 18.03
CA TYR A 1008 -38.70 1.69 18.01
C TYR A 1008 -39.88 2.28 18.80
N GLN A 1009 -39.60 3.11 19.80
CA GLN A 1009 -40.59 3.73 20.68
C GLN A 1009 -41.35 4.91 20.04
N GLU A 1010 -40.88 5.43 18.90
CA GLU A 1010 -41.47 6.59 18.21
C GLU A 1010 -42.41 6.19 17.06
N HIS A 1011 -42.52 4.90 16.75
CA HIS A 1011 -43.27 4.36 15.61
C HIS A 1011 -44.40 3.41 16.03
N ASN A 1012 -45.42 3.26 15.18
CA ASN A 1012 -46.67 2.59 15.54
C ASN A 1012 -46.59 1.05 15.55
N ASN A 1013 -45.67 0.43 14.80
CA ASN A 1013 -45.66 -1.02 14.56
C ASN A 1013 -44.30 -1.73 14.89
N PRO A 1014 -43.64 -1.46 16.03
CA PRO A 1014 -42.28 -1.95 16.29
C PRO A 1014 -42.15 -3.48 16.29
N LEU A 1015 -43.22 -4.22 16.63
CA LEU A 1015 -43.24 -5.68 16.58
C LEU A 1015 -43.06 -6.22 15.15
N LEU A 1016 -43.71 -5.60 14.16
CA LEU A 1016 -43.62 -6.03 12.76
C LEU A 1016 -42.23 -5.74 12.19
N VAL A 1017 -41.63 -4.61 12.57
CA VAL A 1017 -40.27 -4.25 12.19
C VAL A 1017 -39.24 -5.21 12.82
N ASN A 1018 -39.40 -5.58 14.10
CA ASN A 1018 -38.58 -6.61 14.74
C ASN A 1018 -38.72 -7.99 14.08
N LEU A 1019 -39.92 -8.34 13.61
CA LEU A 1019 -40.19 -9.58 12.88
C LEU A 1019 -39.44 -9.57 11.54
N LEU A 1020 -39.52 -8.47 10.79
CA LEU A 1020 -38.84 -8.29 9.51
C LEU A 1020 -37.30 -8.34 9.67
N GLN A 1021 -36.76 -7.71 10.72
CA GLN A 1021 -35.34 -7.81 11.07
C GLN A 1021 -34.88 -9.27 11.28
N ILE A 1022 -35.68 -10.07 11.99
CA ILE A 1022 -35.35 -11.48 12.21
C ILE A 1022 -35.41 -12.25 10.88
N ALA A 1023 -36.37 -11.94 10.01
CA ALA A 1023 -36.51 -12.57 8.70
C ALA A 1023 -35.31 -12.28 7.77
N ASP A 1024 -34.88 -11.00 7.64
CA ASP A 1024 -33.65 -10.58 6.94
C ASP A 1024 -32.43 -11.37 7.46
N SER A 1025 -32.20 -11.30 8.77
CA SER A 1025 -31.02 -11.89 9.40
C SER A 1025 -30.99 -13.42 9.26
N LEU A 1026 -32.16 -14.06 9.24
CA LEU A 1026 -32.32 -15.50 9.09
C LEU A 1026 -32.07 -15.92 7.63
N ASP A 1027 -32.63 -15.21 6.64
CA ASP A 1027 -32.37 -15.53 5.24
C ASP A 1027 -30.88 -15.38 4.89
N ALA A 1028 -30.29 -14.21 5.18
CA ALA A 1028 -28.91 -13.88 4.83
C ALA A 1028 -27.89 -14.90 5.38
N ALA A 1029 -28.18 -15.51 6.53
CA ALA A 1029 -27.32 -16.50 7.17
C ALA A 1029 -27.60 -17.96 6.75
N THR A 1030 -28.75 -18.24 6.12
CA THR A 1030 -29.17 -19.57 5.65
C THR A 1030 -29.15 -19.74 4.14
N ASP A 1031 -28.78 -18.70 3.38
CA ASP A 1031 -28.73 -18.76 1.92
C ASP A 1031 -27.71 -19.80 1.41
N SER A 1032 -28.27 -20.89 0.92
CA SER A 1032 -27.59 -22.06 0.41
C SER A 1032 -27.36 -22.05 -1.10
N ILE A 1033 -27.98 -21.13 -1.83
CA ILE A 1033 -28.00 -21.12 -3.31
C ILE A 1033 -27.32 -19.86 -3.88
N GLY A 1034 -27.63 -18.67 -3.35
CA GLY A 1034 -27.31 -17.39 -3.97
C GLY A 1034 -26.09 -16.65 -3.39
N ARG A 1035 -26.35 -15.48 -2.82
CA ARG A 1035 -25.40 -14.41 -2.45
C ARG A 1035 -24.28 -14.84 -1.50
N SER A 1036 -24.52 -15.82 -0.63
CA SER A 1036 -23.56 -16.12 0.45
C SER A 1036 -22.27 -16.79 -0.06
N TYR A 1037 -21.16 -16.06 0.03
CA TYR A 1037 -19.78 -16.55 -0.14
C TYR A 1037 -19.31 -17.46 1.01
N THR A 1038 -20.12 -17.58 2.07
CA THR A 1038 -19.84 -18.43 3.23
C THR A 1038 -20.71 -19.70 3.19
N LYS A 1039 -20.34 -20.70 4.00
CA LYS A 1039 -21.15 -21.91 4.15
C LYS A 1039 -22.46 -21.54 4.85
N ALA A 1040 -23.59 -21.82 4.21
CA ALA A 1040 -24.93 -21.64 4.78
C ALA A 1040 -25.07 -22.38 6.12
N LYS A 1041 -25.67 -21.70 7.10
CA LYS A 1041 -25.95 -22.26 8.42
C LYS A 1041 -27.28 -23.00 8.42
N THR A 1042 -27.39 -23.99 9.30
CA THR A 1042 -28.65 -24.70 9.59
C THR A 1042 -29.57 -23.84 10.45
N LEU A 1043 -30.88 -24.15 10.44
CA LEU A 1043 -31.86 -23.46 11.29
C LEU A 1043 -31.49 -23.57 12.78
N GLU A 1044 -30.98 -24.73 13.21
CA GLU A 1044 -30.46 -24.95 14.57
C GLU A 1044 -29.35 -23.96 14.96
N GLU A 1045 -28.32 -23.82 14.11
CA GLU A 1045 -27.19 -22.91 14.35
C GLU A 1045 -27.68 -21.45 14.46
N ILE A 1046 -28.61 -21.03 13.59
CA ILE A 1046 -29.22 -19.70 13.67
C ILE A 1046 -30.06 -19.51 14.94
N LEU A 1047 -30.90 -20.48 15.31
CA LEU A 1047 -31.73 -20.37 16.52
C LEU A 1047 -30.90 -20.28 17.81
N ASP A 1048 -29.66 -20.77 17.83
CA ASP A 1048 -28.73 -20.56 18.92
C ASP A 1048 -28.04 -19.19 18.85
N GLU A 1049 -27.65 -18.70 17.67
CA GLU A 1049 -27.12 -17.33 17.49
C GLU A 1049 -28.15 -16.23 17.84
N LEU A 1050 -29.41 -16.39 17.42
CA LEU A 1050 -30.51 -15.49 17.77
C LEU A 1050 -30.74 -15.44 19.29
N GLU A 1051 -30.60 -16.57 19.99
CA GLU A 1051 -30.73 -16.63 21.46
C GLU A 1051 -29.54 -15.99 22.18
N MET A 1052 -28.32 -16.01 21.59
CA MET A 1052 -27.16 -15.29 22.15
C MET A 1052 -27.29 -13.77 22.04
N GLN A 1053 -28.02 -13.26 21.04
CA GLN A 1053 -28.22 -11.82 20.76
C GLN A 1053 -29.60 -11.30 21.22
N LYS A 1054 -30.29 -12.10 22.03
CA LYS A 1054 -31.65 -11.89 22.51
C LYS A 1054 -31.75 -10.72 23.50
N GLY A 1055 -32.70 -9.81 23.25
CA GLY A 1055 -32.86 -8.59 24.05
C GLY A 1055 -31.79 -7.53 23.78
N ILE A 1056 -30.85 -7.77 22.87
CA ILE A 1056 -29.86 -6.81 22.37
C ILE A 1056 -30.23 -6.47 20.93
N ARG A 1057 -29.88 -7.37 19.98
CA ARG A 1057 -30.25 -7.21 18.57
C ARG A 1057 -31.69 -7.64 18.30
N TYR A 1058 -32.13 -8.77 18.86
CA TYR A 1058 -33.41 -9.40 18.50
C TYR A 1058 -34.44 -9.37 19.62
N ASN A 1059 -35.71 -9.20 19.25
CA ASN A 1059 -36.83 -9.17 20.19
C ASN A 1059 -36.92 -10.49 21.00
N PRO A 1060 -36.91 -10.42 22.35
CA PRO A 1060 -36.78 -11.60 23.20
C PRO A 1060 -38.04 -12.48 23.24
N ILE A 1061 -39.21 -11.92 22.91
CA ILE A 1061 -40.46 -12.66 22.81
C ILE A 1061 -40.42 -13.52 21.55
N LEU A 1062 -40.12 -12.92 20.39
CA LEU A 1062 -40.07 -13.60 19.09
C LEU A 1062 -39.06 -14.76 19.09
N VAL A 1063 -37.81 -14.51 19.52
CA VAL A 1063 -36.79 -15.58 19.63
C VAL A 1063 -37.25 -16.69 20.59
N GLY A 1064 -37.90 -16.33 21.70
CA GLY A 1064 -38.47 -17.27 22.66
C GLY A 1064 -39.62 -18.12 22.10
N MET A 1065 -40.41 -17.60 21.15
CA MET A 1065 -41.46 -18.31 20.44
C MET A 1065 -40.85 -19.26 19.40
N MET A 1066 -39.91 -18.78 18.58
CA MET A 1066 -39.23 -19.58 17.53
C MET A 1066 -38.58 -20.84 18.07
N LYS A 1067 -37.99 -20.81 19.28
CA LYS A 1067 -37.39 -22.01 19.91
C LYS A 1067 -38.41 -22.98 20.50
N LYS A 1068 -39.63 -22.52 20.80
CA LYS A 1068 -40.73 -23.33 21.37
C LYS A 1068 -41.62 -23.96 20.29
N ASP A 1069 -41.99 -23.21 19.25
CA ASP A 1069 -42.88 -23.73 18.22
C ASP A 1069 -42.18 -24.77 17.32
N LYS A 1070 -42.72 -25.99 17.36
CA LYS A 1070 -42.25 -27.12 16.55
C LYS A 1070 -42.90 -27.16 15.17
N GLU A 1071 -44.02 -26.48 14.98
CA GLU A 1071 -44.63 -26.30 13.67
C GLU A 1071 -43.81 -25.30 12.85
N PHE A 1072 -43.56 -24.10 13.39
CA PHE A 1072 -42.62 -23.12 12.80
C PHE A 1072 -41.25 -23.74 12.47
N GLN A 1073 -40.62 -24.48 13.40
CA GLN A 1073 -39.32 -25.13 13.12
C GLN A 1073 -39.37 -26.17 11.99
N ARG A 1074 -40.54 -26.75 11.70
CA ARG A 1074 -40.73 -27.67 10.57
C ARG A 1074 -40.96 -26.90 9.28
N GLU A 1075 -41.89 -25.95 9.29
CA GLU A 1075 -42.22 -25.05 8.16
C GLU A 1075 -40.96 -24.34 7.65
N MET A 1076 -40.16 -23.79 8.56
CA MET A 1076 -38.89 -23.14 8.24
C MET A 1076 -37.86 -24.10 7.62
N LYS A 1077 -37.76 -25.36 8.07
CA LYS A 1077 -36.83 -26.33 7.43
C LYS A 1077 -37.24 -26.67 6.00
N GLU A 1078 -38.53 -26.78 5.75
CA GLU A 1078 -39.09 -27.00 4.41
C GLU A 1078 -38.86 -25.77 3.52
N LEU A 1079 -39.12 -24.56 4.03
CA LEU A 1079 -38.91 -23.29 3.32
C LEU A 1079 -37.43 -23.01 2.99
N LEU A 1080 -36.52 -23.14 3.95
CA LEU A 1080 -35.10 -22.82 3.78
C LEU A 1080 -34.32 -23.81 2.90
N THR A 1081 -34.92 -24.96 2.60
CA THR A 1081 -34.36 -25.97 1.70
C THR A 1081 -35.10 -25.95 0.37
N LYS A 1082 -36.15 -26.77 0.23
CA LYS A 1082 -36.90 -26.91 -1.03
C LYS A 1082 -37.64 -25.63 -1.40
N GLY A 1083 -38.22 -24.91 -0.41
CA GLY A 1083 -38.90 -23.64 -0.68
C GLY A 1083 -37.98 -22.61 -1.33
N ARG A 1084 -36.70 -22.55 -0.94
CA ARG A 1084 -35.68 -21.70 -1.57
C ARG A 1084 -35.40 -22.11 -3.01
N GLU A 1085 -35.28 -23.41 -3.30
CA GLU A 1085 -35.11 -23.91 -4.68
C GLU A 1085 -36.31 -23.53 -5.58
N ASP A 1086 -37.53 -23.66 -5.05
CA ASP A 1086 -38.76 -23.30 -5.75
C ASP A 1086 -38.87 -21.77 -5.94
N ILE A 1087 -38.55 -20.95 -4.92
CA ILE A 1087 -38.54 -19.48 -4.99
C ILE A 1087 -37.48 -18.94 -5.97
N CYS A 1088 -36.25 -19.47 -5.93
CA CYS A 1088 -35.23 -19.13 -6.93
C CYS A 1088 -35.75 -19.38 -8.35
N PHE A 1089 -36.46 -20.50 -8.56
CA PHE A 1089 -37.05 -20.80 -9.85
C PHE A 1089 -38.24 -19.90 -10.23
N GLU A 1090 -39.11 -19.51 -9.28
CA GLU A 1090 -40.21 -18.56 -9.55
C GLU A 1090 -39.67 -17.20 -10.01
N VAL A 1091 -38.66 -16.68 -9.30
CA VAL A 1091 -37.99 -15.42 -9.66
C VAL A 1091 -37.29 -15.53 -11.01
N TYR A 1092 -36.64 -16.67 -11.30
CA TYR A 1092 -36.10 -16.93 -12.64
C TYR A 1092 -37.17 -16.94 -13.72
N HIS A 1093 -38.27 -17.67 -13.51
CA HIS A 1093 -39.32 -17.78 -14.53
C HIS A 1093 -39.89 -16.39 -14.84
N SER A 1094 -40.09 -15.56 -13.81
CA SER A 1094 -40.53 -14.17 -13.97
C SER A 1094 -39.53 -13.31 -14.76
N TYR A 1095 -38.23 -13.58 -14.65
CA TYR A 1095 -37.17 -12.94 -15.42
C TYR A 1095 -37.09 -13.46 -16.86
N ALA A 1096 -37.16 -14.78 -17.06
CA ALA A 1096 -36.94 -15.42 -18.36
C ALA A 1096 -38.12 -15.30 -19.32
N THR A 1097 -39.36 -15.23 -18.81
CA THR A 1097 -40.56 -15.04 -19.65
C THR A 1097 -40.92 -13.57 -19.87
N PHE A 1098 -39.98 -12.64 -19.60
CA PHE A 1098 -40.17 -11.21 -19.83
C PHE A 1098 -40.49 -10.88 -21.30
N ASP A 1099 -40.08 -11.77 -22.23
CA ASP A 1099 -40.30 -11.64 -23.67
C ASP A 1099 -41.63 -12.25 -24.18
N GLU A 1100 -42.37 -13.06 -23.40
CA GLU A 1100 -43.50 -13.88 -23.95
C GLU A 1100 -44.87 -13.85 -23.24
N THR A 1101 -45.04 -13.33 -22.02
CA THR A 1101 -46.36 -13.30 -21.31
C THR A 1101 -46.51 -12.04 -20.45
N LYS A 1102 -47.60 -11.26 -20.45
CA LYS A 1102 -48.99 -11.46 -20.92
C LYS A 1102 -49.84 -12.52 -20.20
N GLU A 1103 -49.76 -12.55 -18.87
CA GLU A 1103 -50.92 -12.83 -17.99
C GLU A 1103 -50.72 -12.19 -16.60
#